data_AF-A0A5E8B6F1-F1
#
_entry.id   AF-A0A5E8B6F1-F1
#
_cell.length_a   1.000
_cell.length_b   1.000
_cell.length_c   1.000
_cell.angle_alpha   90.00
_cell.angle_beta   90.00
_cell.angle_gamma   90.00
#
_symmetry.space_group_name_H-M   'P 1'
#
loop_
_entity.id
_entity.type
_entity.pdbx_description
1 polymer ?
#
loop_
_entity_poly.entity_id
_entity_poly.type
_entity_poly.pdbx_seq_one_letter_code
_entity_poly.pdbx_strand_id
1 'polypeptide(L)'
;MASQYTSDLSRTILKDIYGDLAEKVVGCLLDYGRLTASQLSKYTNIPTPAIRRALVPLIQNKFVLYWIHPDSPKICHYYANPAEVIRLLAIPQILAVVADKYPDKPNSVTSKAPEILKNIFAYGHIRASDYIEGSASQLAAELELQEGGSVQTAADHEYHLDRARTEINKTMTDLLTKKFLSPLFAFDFHPRDDMYDLMYKTHYGKLPRSQSETSRKVAATDAANAEMNELLAQRDAANAGLITEETLRAKTSNGSSAGTSSGAAAAAAAAAASRRVRRNVAAANTLSGPRLVVNPETVLAVNYDKFLLMFRNDELAAIASRTIGKISGQVYRSLLRCYETKLLRCSQKVISEGSFYITTTTVINALDPNIDLVNSIVNPTVNRNGLKRPQDELENEDEDEYGNTSKRPRSESVPFITDDEPQDFEDDAAQSTDFPNGSNSHTGNGYGSTKKFTAMDVNKHLELLAASPLSLLVKAGNRGGGEWFVPFDELRTTMKRLRYDEIIRNKFGTSAIRILRIIREKGMANDELLARVALLRADTISKLCTQLHEFGALDLQEVPRSADRAPSKTIFMWCHTPSRAYGLVAEYILKTLTRLMERIQAERQNHPVLLAKLRREDVKQNEDLYLTAQEKQEIAQLRQAEERLLIQINRVHALSRVFTEY
;
A
#
# COMPACT_ATOMS: atom_id res chain seq x y z
N MET A 1 -0.67 -25.30 -6.48
CA MET A 1 -0.24 -25.63 -5.11
C MET A 1 0.53 -24.42 -4.57
N ALA A 2 0.33 -24.07 -3.31
CA ALA A 2 1.11 -22.99 -2.69
C ALA A 2 2.59 -23.43 -2.54
N SER A 3 3.53 -22.48 -2.56
CA SER A 3 4.92 -22.77 -2.17
C SER A 3 4.92 -23.28 -0.73
N GLN A 4 5.84 -24.19 -0.40
CA GLN A 4 5.95 -24.78 0.94
C GLN A 4 5.99 -23.70 2.03
N TYR A 5 6.78 -22.64 1.81
CA TYR A 5 6.90 -21.53 2.77
C TYR A 5 5.61 -20.71 2.93
N THR A 6 4.80 -20.60 1.87
CA THR A 6 3.47 -19.98 1.94
C THR A 6 2.52 -20.83 2.78
N SER A 7 2.61 -22.17 2.66
CA SER A 7 1.83 -23.10 3.49
C SER A 7 2.22 -22.98 4.96
N ASP A 8 3.53 -23.03 5.25
CA ASP A 8 4.05 -22.93 6.61
C ASP A 8 3.66 -21.61 7.27
N LEU A 9 3.83 -20.47 6.58
CA LEU A 9 3.43 -19.17 7.11
C LEU A 9 1.92 -19.11 7.40
N SER A 10 1.10 -19.62 6.48
CA SER A 10 -0.36 -19.64 6.63
C SER A 10 -0.80 -20.46 7.84
N ARG A 11 -0.15 -21.60 8.10
CA ARG A 11 -0.40 -22.44 9.28
C ARG A 11 -0.06 -21.71 10.56
N THR A 12 1.11 -21.08 10.63
CA THR A 12 1.56 -20.34 11.82
C THR A 12 0.63 -19.17 12.13
N ILE A 13 0.16 -18.44 11.12
CA ILE A 13 -0.83 -17.36 11.27
C ILE A 13 -2.17 -17.89 11.80
N LEU A 14 -2.72 -18.92 11.13
CA LEU A 14 -4.02 -19.48 11.50
C LEU A 14 -4.00 -20.08 12.91
N LYS A 15 -2.92 -20.74 13.29
CA LYS A 15 -2.74 -21.29 14.63
C LYS A 15 -2.75 -20.21 15.72
N ASP A 16 -2.08 -19.08 15.48
CA ASP A 16 -2.03 -17.97 16.46
C ASP A 16 -3.39 -17.29 16.63
N ILE A 17 -4.09 -17.02 15.53
CA ILE A 17 -5.29 -16.15 15.52
C ILE A 17 -6.58 -16.96 15.68
N TYR A 18 -6.69 -18.10 14.99
CA TYR A 18 -7.93 -18.91 14.89
C TYR A 18 -7.82 -20.28 15.57
N GLY A 19 -6.63 -20.67 16.03
CA GLY A 19 -6.38 -21.89 16.77
C GLY A 19 -6.12 -23.15 15.92
N ASP A 20 -5.87 -24.26 16.59
CA ASP A 20 -5.39 -25.52 15.99
C ASP A 20 -6.39 -26.16 15.01
N LEU A 21 -7.69 -25.98 15.22
CA LEU A 21 -8.71 -26.56 14.34
C LEU A 21 -8.68 -25.89 12.95
N ALA A 22 -8.53 -24.56 12.92
CA ALA A 22 -8.42 -23.80 11.68
C ALA A 22 -7.14 -24.17 10.92
N GLU A 23 -6.01 -24.26 11.64
CA GLU A 23 -4.73 -24.67 11.07
C GLU A 23 -4.79 -26.07 10.46
N LYS A 24 -5.36 -27.06 11.15
CA LYS A 24 -5.47 -28.43 10.63
C LYS A 24 -6.32 -28.54 9.37
N VAL A 25 -7.48 -27.87 9.34
CA VAL A 25 -8.41 -27.92 8.20
C VAL A 25 -7.80 -27.22 6.97
N VAL A 26 -7.29 -26.00 7.15
CA VAL A 26 -6.70 -25.23 6.04
C VAL A 26 -5.34 -25.81 5.64
N GLY A 27 -4.52 -26.26 6.59
CA GLY A 27 -3.25 -26.94 6.35
C GLY A 27 -3.43 -28.19 5.49
N CYS A 28 -4.46 -29.00 5.76
CA CYS A 28 -4.82 -30.15 4.93
C CYS A 28 -5.21 -29.73 3.50
N LEU A 29 -5.94 -28.63 3.34
CA LEU A 29 -6.28 -28.09 2.02
C LEU A 29 -5.06 -27.51 1.28
N LEU A 30 -4.07 -26.99 2.00
CA LEU A 30 -2.82 -26.48 1.41
C LEU A 30 -1.93 -27.62 0.88
N ASP A 31 -1.90 -28.77 1.57
CA ASP A 31 -1.07 -29.92 1.18
C ASP A 31 -1.67 -30.72 0.03
N TYR A 32 -2.96 -31.04 0.14
CA TYR A 32 -3.63 -31.94 -0.82
C TYR A 32 -4.43 -31.18 -1.89
N GLY A 33 -4.56 -29.86 -1.75
CA GLY A 33 -5.35 -29.03 -2.65
C GLY A 33 -6.85 -29.22 -2.48
N ARG A 34 -7.55 -29.51 -3.58
CA ARG A 34 -9.02 -29.58 -3.63
C ARG A 34 -9.56 -30.81 -2.91
N LEU A 35 -10.37 -30.60 -1.86
CA LEU A 35 -10.97 -31.69 -1.09
C LEU A 35 -12.46 -31.51 -0.82
N THR A 36 -13.17 -32.61 -0.59
CA THR A 36 -14.56 -32.63 -0.08
C THR A 36 -14.57 -32.72 1.45
N ALA A 37 -15.70 -32.38 2.09
CA ALA A 37 -15.84 -32.51 3.55
C ALA A 37 -15.60 -33.95 4.07
N SER A 38 -15.94 -34.97 3.27
CA SER A 38 -15.69 -36.38 3.61
C SER A 38 -14.20 -36.73 3.54
N GLN A 39 -13.49 -36.21 2.54
CA GLN A 39 -12.05 -36.41 2.43
C GLN A 39 -11.29 -35.66 3.54
N LEU A 40 -11.69 -34.42 3.86
CA LEU A 40 -11.14 -33.67 4.99
C LEU A 40 -11.28 -34.44 6.31
N SER A 41 -12.43 -35.09 6.52
CA SER A 41 -12.69 -35.94 7.70
C SER A 41 -11.69 -37.09 7.81
N LYS A 42 -11.41 -37.76 6.69
CA LYS A 42 -10.44 -38.86 6.63
C LYS A 42 -9.00 -38.40 6.87
N TYR A 43 -8.58 -37.28 6.26
CA TYR A 43 -7.21 -36.81 6.39
C TYR A 43 -6.90 -36.16 7.74
N THR A 44 -7.88 -35.48 8.34
CA THR A 44 -7.69 -34.78 9.62
C THR A 44 -8.06 -35.62 10.85
N ASN A 45 -8.71 -36.78 10.66
CA ASN A 45 -9.33 -37.58 11.72
C ASN A 45 -10.36 -36.80 12.57
N ILE A 46 -10.98 -35.76 12.00
CA ILE A 46 -11.99 -34.95 12.66
C ILE A 46 -13.37 -35.34 12.11
N PRO A 47 -14.39 -35.57 12.95
CA PRO A 47 -15.70 -36.00 12.47
C PRO A 47 -16.32 -34.96 11.54
N THR A 48 -16.95 -35.44 10.46
CA THR A 48 -17.53 -34.61 9.39
C THR A 48 -18.44 -33.47 9.88
N PRO A 49 -19.30 -33.66 10.92
CA PRO A 49 -20.09 -32.56 11.48
C PRO A 49 -19.24 -31.43 12.08
N ALA A 50 -18.13 -31.76 12.75
CA ALA A 50 -17.22 -30.76 13.31
C ALA A 50 -16.48 -30.00 12.19
N ILE A 51 -16.08 -30.69 11.11
CA ILE A 51 -15.50 -30.05 9.93
C ILE A 51 -16.47 -29.08 9.28
N ARG A 52 -17.74 -29.47 9.10
CA ARG A 52 -18.75 -28.57 8.53
C ARG A 52 -18.93 -27.31 9.38
N ARG A 53 -18.94 -27.45 10.72
CA ARG A 53 -18.97 -26.30 11.64
C ARG A 53 -17.72 -25.43 11.54
N ALA A 54 -16.54 -26.04 11.38
CA ALA A 54 -15.28 -25.32 11.22
C ALA A 54 -15.16 -24.60 9.86
N LEU A 55 -15.73 -25.17 8.79
CA LEU A 55 -15.67 -24.57 7.46
C LEU A 55 -16.47 -23.27 7.37
N VAL A 56 -17.55 -23.10 8.14
CA VAL A 56 -18.37 -21.87 8.12
C VAL A 56 -17.54 -20.62 8.46
N PRO A 57 -16.86 -20.51 9.63
CA PRO A 57 -16.04 -19.33 9.93
C PRO A 57 -14.80 -19.18 9.04
N LEU A 58 -14.29 -20.27 8.45
CA LEU A 58 -13.18 -20.21 7.50
C LEU A 58 -13.59 -19.64 6.14
N ILE A 59 -14.81 -19.96 5.68
CA ILE A 59 -15.42 -19.36 4.49
C ILE A 59 -15.82 -17.91 4.78
N GLN A 60 -16.32 -17.63 5.99
CA GLN A 60 -16.65 -16.27 6.43
C GLN A 60 -15.46 -15.30 6.27
N ASN A 61 -14.26 -15.74 6.66
CA ASN A 61 -13.03 -14.97 6.52
C ASN A 61 -12.33 -15.15 5.16
N LYS A 62 -12.93 -15.89 4.21
CA LYS A 62 -12.38 -16.22 2.89
C LYS A 62 -11.04 -16.96 2.89
N PHE A 63 -10.68 -17.60 4.00
CA PHE A 63 -9.51 -18.51 4.04
C PHE A 63 -9.77 -19.79 3.26
N VAL A 64 -11.05 -20.17 3.13
CA VAL A 64 -11.50 -21.30 2.33
C VAL A 64 -12.50 -20.81 1.28
N LEU A 65 -12.23 -21.18 0.03
CA LEU A 65 -13.16 -21.02 -1.08
C LEU A 65 -13.90 -22.33 -1.33
N TYR A 66 -15.08 -22.26 -1.92
CA TYR A 66 -15.86 -23.44 -2.25
C TYR A 66 -16.34 -23.41 -3.69
N TRP A 67 -16.51 -24.60 -4.26
CA TRP A 67 -16.99 -24.80 -5.61
C TRP A 67 -17.98 -25.96 -5.65
N ILE A 68 -19.12 -25.73 -6.30
CA ILE A 68 -20.12 -26.74 -6.59
C ILE A 68 -20.27 -26.78 -8.10
N HIS A 69 -19.86 -27.88 -8.72
CA HIS A 69 -19.93 -28.00 -10.17
C HIS A 69 -21.41 -28.18 -10.60
N PRO A 70 -21.90 -27.47 -11.63
CA PRO A 70 -23.29 -27.59 -12.09
C PRO A 70 -23.71 -29.04 -12.43
N ASP A 71 -22.79 -29.80 -13.06
CA ASP A 71 -23.01 -31.21 -13.40
C ASP A 71 -23.11 -32.15 -12.18
N SER A 72 -22.58 -31.75 -11.02
CA SER A 72 -22.57 -32.57 -9.79
C SER A 72 -22.96 -31.76 -8.55
N PRO A 73 -24.22 -31.30 -8.47
CA PRO A 73 -24.65 -30.32 -7.47
C PRO A 73 -24.62 -30.83 -6.02
N LYS A 74 -24.48 -32.14 -5.82
CA LYS A 74 -24.40 -32.78 -4.49
C LYS A 74 -23.01 -32.74 -3.87
N ILE A 75 -21.97 -32.44 -4.66
CA ILE A 75 -20.58 -32.48 -4.21
C ILE A 75 -20.04 -31.06 -4.13
N CYS A 76 -19.58 -30.67 -2.94
CA CYS A 76 -18.92 -29.41 -2.71
C CYS A 76 -17.42 -29.63 -2.49
N HIS A 77 -16.62 -28.93 -3.29
CA HIS A 77 -15.16 -28.93 -3.23
C HIS A 77 -14.66 -27.68 -2.53
N TYR A 78 -13.74 -27.84 -1.59
CA TYR A 78 -13.13 -26.75 -0.82
C TYR A 78 -11.67 -26.55 -1.24
N TYR A 79 -11.21 -25.30 -1.17
CA TYR A 79 -9.88 -24.86 -1.56
C TYR A 79 -9.33 -23.91 -0.51
N ALA A 80 -8.04 -23.99 -0.20
CA ALA A 80 -7.38 -23.00 0.63
C ALA A 80 -7.04 -21.73 -0.17
N ASN A 81 -7.22 -20.57 0.45
CA ASN A 81 -6.83 -19.28 -0.08
C ASN A 81 -5.74 -18.64 0.80
N PRO A 82 -4.45 -18.99 0.59
CA PRO A 82 -3.36 -18.49 1.43
C PRO A 82 -3.14 -16.98 1.31
N ALA A 83 -3.57 -16.35 0.20
CA ALA A 83 -3.43 -14.91 0.02
C ALA A 83 -4.24 -14.12 1.06
N GLU A 84 -5.48 -14.54 1.36
CA GLU A 84 -6.29 -13.90 2.40
C GLU A 84 -5.75 -14.15 3.81
N VAL A 85 -5.10 -15.29 4.04
CA VAL A 85 -4.44 -15.59 5.33
C VAL A 85 -3.26 -14.65 5.56
N ILE A 86 -2.39 -14.46 4.55
CA ILE A 86 -1.21 -13.59 4.65
C ILE A 86 -1.64 -12.12 4.83
N ARG A 87 -2.74 -11.69 4.22
CA ARG A 87 -3.29 -10.34 4.37
C ARG A 87 -3.65 -9.98 5.82
N LEU A 88 -3.84 -10.94 6.71
CA LEU A 88 -4.04 -10.68 8.15
C LEU A 88 -2.85 -9.92 8.76
N LEU A 89 -1.63 -10.16 8.27
CA LEU A 89 -0.43 -9.44 8.71
C LEU A 89 -0.46 -7.95 8.31
N ALA A 90 -1.26 -7.58 7.31
CA ALA A 90 -1.41 -6.20 6.86
C ALA A 90 -2.38 -5.37 7.70
N ILE A 91 -3.27 -6.01 8.48
CA ILE A 91 -4.37 -5.34 9.19
C ILE A 91 -3.89 -4.15 10.03
N PRO A 92 -2.84 -4.26 10.87
CA PRO A 92 -2.42 -3.13 11.71
C PRO A 92 -1.99 -1.92 10.89
N GLN A 93 -1.30 -2.14 9.76
CA GLN A 93 -0.84 -1.07 8.88
C GLN A 93 -2.02 -0.42 8.14
N ILE A 94 -3.01 -1.22 7.74
CA ILE A 94 -4.23 -0.72 7.11
C ILE A 94 -4.99 0.18 8.08
N LEU A 95 -5.15 -0.26 9.34
CA LEU A 95 -5.83 0.53 10.37
C LEU A 95 -5.10 1.85 10.65
N ALA A 96 -3.76 1.83 10.73
CA ALA A 96 -2.97 3.04 10.91
C ALA A 96 -3.16 4.04 9.75
N VAL A 97 -3.11 3.55 8.51
CA VAL A 97 -3.34 4.37 7.31
C VAL A 97 -4.74 5.00 7.29
N VAL A 98 -5.76 4.27 7.75
CA VAL A 98 -7.12 4.81 7.83
C VAL A 98 -7.25 5.83 8.95
N ALA A 99 -6.63 5.58 10.12
CA ALA A 99 -6.61 6.55 11.21
C ALA A 99 -5.96 7.88 10.78
N ASP A 100 -4.85 7.83 10.03
CA ASP A 100 -4.18 9.03 9.50
C ASP A 100 -5.05 9.80 8.50
N LYS A 101 -5.87 9.10 7.69
CA LYS A 101 -6.75 9.73 6.69
C LYS A 101 -8.07 10.23 7.25
N TYR A 102 -8.50 9.67 8.37
CA TYR A 102 -9.72 10.03 9.09
C TYR A 102 -9.37 10.49 10.49
N PRO A 103 -8.72 11.67 10.63
CA PRO A 103 -8.37 12.19 11.93
C PRO A 103 -9.63 12.41 12.76
N ASP A 104 -9.51 12.14 14.05
CA ASP A 104 -10.59 12.31 15.01
C ASP A 104 -11.05 13.75 15.08
N LYS A 105 -12.36 13.92 15.28
CA LYS A 105 -12.87 15.21 15.78
C LYS A 105 -12.24 15.42 17.17
N PRO A 106 -11.83 16.64 17.54
CA PRO A 106 -11.09 16.91 18.78
C PRO A 106 -11.78 16.45 20.08
N ASN A 107 -13.06 16.09 20.04
CA ASN A 107 -13.85 15.60 21.19
C ASN A 107 -14.34 14.13 21.03
N SER A 108 -13.89 13.39 20.01
CA SER A 108 -14.24 11.98 19.80
C SER A 108 -13.12 11.10 20.34
N VAL A 109 -13.43 10.21 21.30
CA VAL A 109 -12.45 9.31 21.93
C VAL A 109 -12.02 8.18 20.97
N THR A 110 -12.86 7.84 19.97
CA THR A 110 -12.59 6.78 19.00
C THR A 110 -12.86 7.25 17.57
N SER A 111 -11.91 6.97 16.66
CA SER A 111 -12.11 7.18 15.23
C SER A 111 -13.04 6.12 14.67
N LYS A 112 -14.19 6.58 14.17
CA LYS A 112 -15.28 5.73 13.69
C LYS A 112 -14.85 4.89 12.47
N ALA A 113 -14.06 5.47 11.57
CA ALA A 113 -13.62 4.79 10.35
C ALA A 113 -12.71 3.57 10.61
N PRO A 114 -11.61 3.65 11.37
CA PRO A 114 -10.79 2.49 11.69
C PRO A 114 -11.53 1.48 12.58
N GLU A 115 -12.46 1.92 13.43
CA GLU A 115 -13.30 0.99 14.20
C GLU A 115 -14.22 0.16 13.29
N ILE A 116 -14.87 0.79 12.31
CA ILE A 116 -15.65 0.09 11.27
C ILE A 116 -14.79 -0.96 10.58
N LEU A 117 -13.59 -0.60 10.14
CA LEU A 117 -12.71 -1.55 9.46
C LEU A 117 -12.25 -2.68 10.40
N LYS A 118 -11.89 -2.36 11.65
CA LYS A 118 -11.49 -3.35 12.65
C LYS A 118 -12.59 -4.38 12.88
N ASN A 119 -13.84 -3.94 13.01
CA ASN A 119 -14.98 -4.83 13.18
C ASN A 119 -15.22 -5.67 11.92
N ILE A 120 -15.14 -5.08 10.73
CA ILE A 120 -15.26 -5.84 9.47
C ILE A 120 -14.14 -6.88 9.35
N PHE A 121 -12.89 -6.57 9.74
CA PHE A 121 -11.80 -7.55 9.75
C PHE A 121 -12.04 -8.70 10.73
N ALA A 122 -12.61 -8.41 11.91
CA ALA A 122 -12.91 -9.44 12.91
C ALA A 122 -14.03 -10.38 12.45
N TYR A 123 -15.05 -9.87 11.77
CA TYR A 123 -16.17 -10.65 11.24
C TYR A 123 -15.92 -11.21 9.82
N GLY A 124 -14.83 -10.81 9.16
CA GLY A 124 -14.50 -11.10 7.76
C GLY A 124 -15.31 -10.26 6.76
N HIS A 125 -16.63 -10.37 6.83
CA HIS A 125 -17.57 -9.55 6.07
C HIS A 125 -18.88 -9.40 6.83
N ILE A 126 -19.59 -8.30 6.60
CA ILE A 126 -20.83 -8.00 7.33
C ILE A 126 -21.85 -7.31 6.43
N ARG A 127 -23.13 -7.59 6.67
CA ARG A 127 -24.21 -6.86 6.04
C ARG A 127 -24.28 -5.44 6.61
N ALA A 128 -24.50 -4.46 5.74
CA ALA A 128 -24.54 -3.06 6.16
C ALA A 128 -25.60 -2.78 7.24
N SER A 129 -26.83 -3.30 7.08
CA SER A 129 -27.90 -3.14 8.09
C SER A 129 -27.49 -3.64 9.48
N ASP A 130 -26.98 -4.86 9.54
CA ASP A 130 -26.68 -5.56 10.80
C ASP A 130 -25.56 -4.83 11.55
N TYR A 131 -24.57 -4.33 10.79
CA TYR A 131 -23.49 -3.53 11.37
C TYR A 131 -24.00 -2.18 11.90
N ILE A 132 -24.85 -1.49 11.14
CA ILE A 132 -25.39 -0.18 11.52
C ILE A 132 -26.24 -0.31 12.78
N GLU A 133 -27.11 -1.32 12.86
CA GLU A 133 -27.96 -1.55 14.03
C GLU A 133 -27.14 -1.91 15.27
N GLY A 134 -26.19 -2.85 15.14
CA GLY A 134 -25.32 -3.25 16.24
C GLY A 134 -24.46 -2.10 16.76
N SER A 135 -23.81 -1.36 15.86
CA SER A 135 -22.89 -0.28 16.25
C SER A 135 -23.62 0.99 16.69
N ALA A 136 -24.84 1.24 16.18
CA ALA A 136 -25.62 2.39 16.61
C ALA A 136 -26.03 2.29 18.08
N SER A 137 -26.31 1.09 18.59
CA SER A 137 -26.63 0.89 20.01
C SER A 137 -25.48 1.29 20.94
N GLN A 138 -24.25 0.91 20.58
CA GLN A 138 -23.03 1.24 21.33
C GLN A 138 -22.74 2.73 21.28
N LEU A 139 -22.81 3.32 20.08
CA LEU A 139 -22.55 4.75 19.90
C LEU A 139 -23.63 5.63 20.57
N ALA A 140 -24.89 5.19 20.58
CA ALA A 140 -25.96 5.91 21.27
C ALA A 140 -25.69 5.98 22.79
N ALA A 141 -25.28 4.86 23.40
CA ALA A 141 -24.92 4.83 24.82
C ALA A 141 -23.73 5.76 25.14
N GLU A 142 -22.73 5.84 24.25
CA GLU A 142 -21.62 6.79 24.42
C GLU A 142 -22.04 8.25 24.32
N LEU A 143 -22.92 8.58 23.37
CA LEU A 143 -23.46 9.93 23.19
C LEU A 143 -24.31 10.37 24.39
N GLU A 144 -25.09 9.45 24.96
CA GLU A 144 -25.88 9.68 26.17
C GLU A 144 -24.99 10.02 27.38
N LEU A 145 -23.85 9.35 27.52
CA LEU A 145 -22.89 9.63 28.59
C LEU A 145 -22.18 10.99 28.41
N GLN A 146 -21.89 11.39 27.17
CA GLN A 146 -21.20 12.65 26.88
C GLN A 146 -22.09 13.89 27.05
N GLU A 147 -23.38 13.80 26.74
CA GLU A 147 -24.30 14.94 26.81
C GLU A 147 -24.80 15.23 28.25
N GLY A 148 -24.33 14.50 29.26
CA GLY A 148 -24.48 14.85 30.68
C GLY A 148 -25.92 14.94 31.19
N GLY A 149 -26.88 14.32 30.49
CA GLY A 149 -28.31 14.45 30.77
C GLY A 149 -28.95 13.12 31.16
N SER A 150 -29.77 13.14 32.21
CA SER A 150 -30.68 12.03 32.52
C SER A 150 -31.60 11.79 31.32
N VAL A 151 -31.44 10.66 30.62
CA VAL A 151 -32.40 10.18 29.61
C VAL A 151 -33.71 9.90 30.35
N GLN A 152 -34.68 10.81 30.26
CA GLN A 152 -35.95 10.69 30.99
C GLN A 152 -37.04 10.06 30.12
N THR A 153 -36.90 10.06 28.79
CA THR A 153 -37.95 9.57 27.87
C THR A 153 -37.41 8.63 26.79
N ALA A 154 -38.27 7.69 26.34
CA ALA A 154 -37.96 6.78 25.24
C ALA A 154 -37.69 7.51 23.90
N ALA A 155 -38.23 8.71 23.74
CA ALA A 155 -38.03 9.54 22.55
C ALA A 155 -36.60 10.10 22.47
N ASP A 156 -35.97 10.39 23.60
CA ASP A 156 -34.59 10.88 23.64
C ASP A 156 -33.62 9.77 23.22
N HIS A 157 -33.83 8.55 23.71
CA HIS A 157 -33.03 7.38 23.30
C HIS A 157 -33.18 7.09 21.79
N GLU A 158 -34.40 7.16 21.26
CA GLU A 158 -34.64 6.99 19.82
C GLU A 158 -33.97 8.08 18.97
N TYR A 159 -33.92 9.32 19.46
CA TYR A 159 -33.19 10.41 18.82
C TYR A 159 -31.68 10.15 18.76
N HIS A 160 -31.07 9.72 19.87
CA HIS A 160 -29.64 9.37 19.90
C HIS A 160 -29.31 8.19 18.97
N LEU A 161 -30.18 7.18 18.93
CA LEU A 161 -30.06 6.05 18.00
C LEU A 161 -30.13 6.48 16.53
N ASP A 162 -31.07 7.34 16.14
CA ASP A 162 -31.19 7.81 14.76
C ASP A 162 -30.00 8.68 14.34
N ARG A 163 -29.52 9.52 15.27
CA ARG A 163 -28.29 10.31 15.08
C ARG A 163 -27.07 9.42 14.88
N ALA A 164 -26.90 8.39 15.72
CA ALA A 164 -25.83 7.42 15.62
C ALA A 164 -25.88 6.66 14.28
N ARG A 165 -27.06 6.17 13.88
CA ARG A 165 -27.29 5.51 12.58
C ARG A 165 -26.90 6.40 11.42
N THR A 166 -27.27 7.69 11.47
CA THR A 166 -26.97 8.65 10.41
C THR A 166 -25.47 8.92 10.30
N GLU A 167 -24.77 9.04 11.42
CA GLU A 167 -23.32 9.29 11.43
C GLU A 167 -22.52 8.07 10.93
N ILE A 168 -22.89 6.86 11.36
CA ILE A 168 -22.28 5.61 10.90
C ILE A 168 -22.54 5.45 9.40
N ASN A 169 -23.78 5.64 8.93
CA ASN A 169 -24.11 5.58 7.51
C ASN A 169 -23.32 6.56 6.67
N LYS A 170 -23.14 7.80 7.14
CA LYS A 170 -22.34 8.82 6.45
C LYS A 170 -20.89 8.37 6.32
N THR A 171 -20.31 7.85 7.40
CA THR A 171 -18.91 7.38 7.43
C THR A 171 -18.73 6.17 6.50
N MET A 172 -19.65 5.18 6.58
CA MET A 172 -19.66 4.00 5.71
C MET A 172 -19.82 4.35 4.24
N THR A 173 -20.68 5.33 3.93
CA THR A 173 -20.88 5.84 2.57
C THR A 173 -19.59 6.47 2.02
N ASP A 174 -18.88 7.27 2.83
CA ASP A 174 -17.60 7.86 2.41
C ASP A 174 -16.52 6.80 2.19
N LEU A 175 -16.44 5.77 3.06
CA LEU A 175 -15.53 4.65 2.91
C LEU A 175 -15.81 3.84 1.62
N LEU A 176 -17.08 3.63 1.27
CA LEU A 176 -17.47 2.97 0.01
C LEU A 176 -17.20 3.86 -1.22
N THR A 177 -17.48 5.17 -1.11
CA THR A 177 -17.23 6.13 -2.20
C THR A 177 -15.73 6.20 -2.53
N LYS A 178 -14.87 6.17 -1.52
CA LYS A 178 -13.41 6.13 -1.67
C LYS A 178 -12.84 4.73 -1.94
N LYS A 179 -13.70 3.70 -1.96
CA LYS A 179 -13.37 2.29 -2.23
C LYS A 179 -12.44 1.63 -1.20
N PHE A 180 -12.44 2.11 0.05
CA PHE A 180 -11.81 1.40 1.17
C PHE A 180 -12.60 0.15 1.56
N LEU A 181 -13.92 0.20 1.34
CA LEU A 181 -14.80 -0.96 1.41
C LEU A 181 -15.24 -1.34 0.00
N SER A 182 -15.48 -2.64 -0.20
CA SER A 182 -16.02 -3.19 -1.43
C SER A 182 -17.20 -4.11 -1.11
N PRO A 183 -18.28 -4.07 -1.92
CA PRO A 183 -19.31 -5.09 -1.82
C PRO A 183 -18.75 -6.44 -2.25
N LEU A 184 -19.14 -7.49 -1.51
CA LEU A 184 -18.86 -8.87 -1.89
C LEU A 184 -20.02 -9.45 -2.69
N PHE A 185 -19.67 -10.30 -3.65
CA PHE A 185 -20.61 -11.06 -4.45
C PHE A 185 -20.43 -12.55 -4.23
N ALA A 186 -21.43 -13.34 -4.63
CA ALA A 186 -21.37 -14.80 -4.53
C ALA A 186 -20.13 -15.38 -5.22
N PHE A 187 -19.72 -14.78 -6.34
CA PHE A 187 -18.56 -15.24 -7.09
C PHE A 187 -17.21 -15.03 -6.38
N ASP A 188 -17.12 -14.12 -5.39
CA ASP A 188 -15.87 -13.89 -4.65
C ASP A 188 -15.48 -15.09 -3.74
N PHE A 189 -16.43 -16.01 -3.49
CA PHE A 189 -16.20 -17.23 -2.71
C PHE A 189 -15.82 -18.45 -3.56
N HIS A 190 -15.70 -18.26 -4.88
CA HIS A 190 -15.35 -19.31 -5.81
C HIS A 190 -13.91 -19.16 -6.32
N PRO A 191 -13.18 -20.27 -6.55
CA PRO A 191 -11.89 -20.21 -7.21
C PRO A 191 -12.03 -19.65 -8.63
N ARG A 192 -11.15 -18.73 -9.02
CA ARG A 192 -11.19 -18.10 -10.35
C ARG A 192 -10.97 -19.11 -11.48
N ASP A 193 -10.12 -20.12 -11.25
CA ASP A 193 -9.78 -21.12 -12.26
C ASP A 193 -11.00 -21.99 -12.61
N ASP A 194 -11.75 -22.49 -11.61
CA ASP A 194 -12.95 -23.29 -11.86
C ASP A 194 -14.09 -22.47 -12.48
N MET A 195 -14.23 -21.20 -12.08
CA MET A 195 -15.17 -20.28 -12.72
C MET A 195 -14.84 -20.09 -14.19
N TYR A 196 -13.56 -19.84 -14.50
CA TYR A 196 -13.08 -19.67 -15.87
C TYR A 196 -13.33 -20.93 -16.69
N ASP A 197 -13.02 -22.11 -16.15
CA ASP A 197 -13.25 -23.39 -16.82
C ASP A 197 -14.73 -23.62 -17.15
N LEU A 198 -15.64 -23.24 -16.24
CA LEU A 198 -17.08 -23.33 -16.48
C LEU A 198 -17.54 -22.38 -17.60
N MET A 199 -17.11 -21.12 -17.56
CA MET A 199 -17.41 -20.13 -18.61
C MET A 199 -16.86 -20.58 -19.95
N TYR A 200 -15.61 -21.04 -19.98
CA TYR A 200 -14.94 -21.55 -21.17
C TYR A 200 -15.71 -22.73 -21.78
N LYS A 201 -16.07 -23.74 -20.99
CA LYS A 201 -16.87 -24.90 -21.46
C LYS A 201 -18.23 -24.47 -22.01
N THR A 202 -18.89 -23.52 -21.34
CA THR A 202 -20.19 -22.98 -21.74
C THR A 202 -20.12 -22.29 -23.10
N HIS A 203 -19.12 -21.41 -23.31
CA HIS A 203 -18.93 -20.74 -24.60
C HIS A 203 -18.43 -21.69 -25.69
N TYR A 204 -17.50 -22.59 -25.37
CA TYR A 204 -17.00 -23.58 -26.33
C TYR A 204 -18.11 -24.52 -26.84
N GLY A 205 -19.06 -24.88 -25.98
CA GLY A 205 -20.23 -25.69 -26.33
C GLY A 205 -21.24 -24.97 -27.24
N LYS A 206 -21.33 -23.64 -27.16
CA LYS A 206 -22.20 -22.80 -28.00
C LYS A 206 -21.64 -22.57 -29.40
N LEU A 207 -20.33 -22.72 -29.60
CA LEU A 207 -19.68 -22.45 -30.88
C LEU A 207 -19.95 -23.56 -31.92
N PRO A 208 -20.22 -23.19 -33.20
CA PRO A 208 -20.56 -24.15 -34.24
C PRO A 208 -19.37 -25.06 -34.56
N ARG A 209 -19.65 -26.37 -34.70
CA ARG A 209 -18.64 -27.39 -35.04
C ARG A 209 -18.03 -27.24 -36.44
N SER A 210 -18.62 -26.39 -37.28
CA SER A 210 -18.11 -26.10 -38.64
C SER A 210 -16.84 -25.25 -38.65
N GLN A 211 -16.54 -24.50 -37.58
CA GLN A 211 -15.32 -23.71 -37.48
C GLN A 211 -14.13 -24.59 -37.10
N SER A 212 -12.92 -24.19 -37.52
CA SER A 212 -11.68 -24.86 -37.12
C SER A 212 -11.52 -24.89 -35.60
N GLU A 213 -10.92 -25.96 -35.08
CA GLU A 213 -10.78 -26.16 -33.64
C GLU A 213 -9.97 -25.04 -32.97
N THR A 214 -8.92 -24.55 -33.63
CA THR A 214 -8.11 -23.42 -33.16
C THR A 214 -8.92 -22.14 -33.04
N SER A 215 -9.70 -21.78 -34.06
CA SER A 215 -10.55 -20.59 -34.01
C SER A 215 -11.62 -20.70 -32.94
N ARG A 216 -12.20 -21.89 -32.73
CA ARG A 216 -13.17 -22.13 -31.66
C ARG A 216 -12.54 -21.97 -30.27
N LYS A 217 -11.31 -22.45 -30.08
CA LYS A 217 -10.59 -22.29 -28.81
C LYS A 217 -10.33 -20.81 -28.53
N VAL A 218 -9.82 -20.05 -29.49
CA VAL A 218 -9.56 -18.60 -29.33
C VAL A 218 -10.86 -17.82 -29.05
N ALA A 219 -11.91 -18.06 -29.82
CA ALA A 219 -13.19 -17.38 -29.59
C ALA A 219 -13.79 -17.71 -28.21
N ALA A 220 -13.69 -18.96 -27.76
CA ALA A 220 -14.14 -19.35 -26.42
C ALA A 220 -13.28 -18.73 -25.31
N THR A 221 -11.96 -18.63 -25.48
CA THR A 221 -11.08 -17.97 -24.50
C THR A 221 -11.38 -16.49 -24.39
N ASP A 222 -11.60 -15.81 -25.52
CA ASP A 222 -11.89 -14.37 -25.54
C ASP A 222 -13.25 -14.07 -24.91
N ALA A 223 -14.27 -14.86 -25.22
CA ALA A 223 -15.60 -14.74 -24.62
C ALA A 223 -15.59 -15.01 -23.10
N ALA A 224 -14.88 -16.04 -22.64
CA ALA A 224 -14.75 -16.35 -21.22
C ALA A 224 -13.99 -15.24 -20.45
N ASN A 225 -12.92 -14.69 -21.05
CA ASN A 225 -12.21 -13.55 -20.48
C ASN A 225 -13.09 -12.29 -20.40
N ALA A 226 -13.91 -12.03 -21.42
CA ALA A 226 -14.83 -10.90 -21.42
C ALA A 226 -15.89 -11.02 -20.31
N GLU A 227 -16.51 -12.19 -20.15
CA GLU A 227 -17.49 -12.45 -19.09
C GLU A 227 -16.88 -12.33 -17.69
N MET A 228 -15.67 -12.87 -17.49
CA MET A 228 -14.94 -12.72 -16.22
C MET A 228 -14.64 -11.24 -15.90
N ASN A 229 -14.21 -10.48 -16.91
CA ASN A 229 -13.96 -9.05 -16.74
C ASN A 229 -15.23 -8.27 -16.43
N GLU A 230 -16.38 -8.67 -16.99
CA GLU A 230 -17.69 -8.06 -16.69
C GLU A 230 -18.09 -8.26 -15.22
N LEU A 231 -17.94 -9.48 -14.68
CA LEU A 231 -18.20 -9.73 -13.25
C LEU A 231 -17.30 -8.88 -12.35
N LEU A 232 -16.01 -8.78 -12.69
CA LEU A 232 -15.08 -7.91 -11.97
C LEU A 232 -15.45 -6.43 -12.10
N ALA A 233 -15.94 -5.99 -13.27
CA ALA A 233 -16.40 -4.62 -13.50
C ALA A 233 -17.65 -4.27 -12.68
N GLN A 234 -18.56 -5.22 -12.44
CA GLN A 234 -19.74 -5.00 -11.57
C GLN A 234 -19.31 -4.64 -10.14
N ARG A 235 -18.28 -5.31 -9.62
CA ARG A 235 -17.70 -5.00 -8.31
C ARG A 235 -16.97 -3.66 -8.28
N ASP A 236 -16.27 -3.36 -9.37
CA ASP A 236 -15.42 -2.19 -9.52
C ASP A 236 -16.23 -0.93 -9.91
N ALA A 237 -17.54 -1.06 -10.18
CA ALA A 237 -18.42 0.06 -10.54
C ALA A 237 -18.45 1.16 -9.46
N ALA A 238 -18.50 2.43 -9.87
CA ALA A 238 -18.42 3.57 -8.96
C ALA A 238 -19.47 3.51 -7.83
N ASN A 239 -20.72 3.17 -8.19
CA ASN A 239 -21.85 3.08 -7.27
C ASN A 239 -22.06 1.66 -6.69
N ALA A 240 -21.11 0.74 -6.85
CA ALA A 240 -21.22 -0.60 -6.29
C ALA A 240 -21.38 -0.52 -4.76
N GLY A 241 -22.46 -1.10 -4.24
CA GLY A 241 -22.81 -1.05 -2.81
C GLY A 241 -23.61 0.18 -2.38
N LEU A 242 -23.84 1.15 -3.27
CA LEU A 242 -24.52 2.42 -2.99
C LEU A 242 -25.86 2.50 -3.74
N ILE A 243 -26.84 3.12 -3.10
CA ILE A 243 -28.16 3.44 -3.68
C ILE A 243 -28.50 4.90 -3.41
N THR A 244 -29.39 5.48 -4.22
CA THR A 244 -29.86 6.85 -3.98
C THR A 244 -30.83 6.88 -2.82
N GLU A 245 -30.84 7.97 -2.02
CA GLU A 245 -31.80 8.12 -0.91
C GLU A 245 -33.26 7.92 -1.35
N GLU A 246 -33.60 8.33 -2.59
CA GLU A 246 -34.94 8.17 -3.15
C GLU A 246 -35.33 6.69 -3.32
N THR A 247 -34.40 5.85 -3.81
CA THR A 247 -34.63 4.41 -3.96
C THR A 247 -34.71 3.70 -2.61
N LEU A 248 -33.93 4.13 -1.63
CA LEU A 248 -34.02 3.62 -0.26
C LEU A 248 -35.39 3.93 0.36
N ARG A 249 -35.85 5.18 0.23
CA ARG A 249 -37.19 5.60 0.71
C ARG A 249 -38.33 4.90 -0.02
N ALA A 250 -38.18 4.61 -1.31
CA ALA A 250 -39.18 3.84 -2.07
C ALA A 250 -39.28 2.38 -1.59
N LYS A 251 -38.15 1.76 -1.25
CA LYS A 251 -38.12 0.41 -0.68
C LYS A 251 -38.75 0.36 0.72
N THR A 252 -38.46 1.33 1.59
CA THR A 252 -39.07 1.39 2.92
C THR A 252 -40.57 1.67 2.87
N SER A 253 -41.05 2.53 1.95
CA SER A 253 -42.48 2.79 1.78
C SER A 253 -43.28 1.61 1.23
N ASN A 254 -42.65 0.75 0.43
CA ASN A 254 -43.28 -0.46 -0.11
C ASN A 254 -43.26 -1.64 0.89
N GLY A 255 -42.36 -1.64 1.87
CA GLY A 255 -42.29 -2.67 2.92
C GLY A 255 -43.36 -2.52 4.02
N SER A 256 -43.93 -1.32 4.17
CA SER A 256 -44.92 -0.98 5.22
C SER A 256 -46.39 -1.06 4.76
N SER A 257 -46.69 -1.66 3.59
CA SER A 257 -48.07 -1.76 3.07
C SER A 257 -48.69 -3.16 3.14
N ALA A 258 -48.08 -4.10 3.87
CA ALA A 258 -48.69 -5.40 4.19
C ALA A 258 -49.36 -5.36 5.58
N GLY A 259 -50.46 -4.62 5.71
CA GLY A 259 -51.22 -4.59 6.96
C GLY A 259 -52.35 -3.57 6.99
N THR A 260 -53.58 -4.08 6.88
CA THR A 260 -54.88 -3.45 7.22
C THR A 260 -55.35 -2.24 6.40
N SER A 261 -56.41 -2.49 5.63
CA SER A 261 -57.23 -1.55 4.90
C SER A 261 -58.13 -0.72 5.82
N SER A 262 -57.64 0.41 6.33
CA SER A 262 -58.51 1.50 6.80
C SER A 262 -57.73 2.81 6.91
N GLY A 263 -57.72 3.62 5.85
CA GLY A 263 -57.08 4.94 5.92
C GLY A 263 -56.76 5.60 4.58
N ALA A 264 -57.55 5.39 3.53
CA ALA A 264 -57.27 5.95 2.20
C ALA A 264 -57.24 7.50 2.18
N ALA A 265 -57.97 8.17 3.07
CA ALA A 265 -58.03 9.64 3.14
C ALA A 265 -56.83 10.26 3.87
N ALA A 266 -56.33 9.65 4.95
CA ALA A 266 -55.15 10.12 5.69
C ALA A 266 -53.85 9.88 4.90
N ALA A 267 -53.77 8.77 4.16
CA ALA A 267 -52.65 8.45 3.28
C ALA A 267 -52.52 9.46 2.11
N ALA A 268 -53.65 9.95 1.56
CA ALA A 268 -53.66 10.96 0.50
C ALA A 268 -53.17 12.34 0.98
N ALA A 269 -53.52 12.73 2.21
CA ALA A 269 -53.06 13.99 2.82
C ALA A 269 -51.56 13.96 3.17
N ALA A 270 -51.06 12.84 3.72
CA ALA A 270 -49.64 12.63 3.98
C ALA A 270 -48.80 12.56 2.70
N ALA A 271 -49.35 11.97 1.62
CA ALA A 271 -48.73 11.95 0.29
C ALA A 271 -48.67 13.35 -0.35
N ALA A 272 -49.67 14.21 -0.11
CA ALA A 272 -49.69 15.59 -0.62
C ALA A 272 -48.71 16.51 0.14
N ALA A 273 -48.59 16.36 1.46
CA ALA A 273 -47.58 17.04 2.27
C ALA A 273 -46.16 16.61 1.86
N SER A 274 -45.95 15.31 1.64
CA SER A 274 -44.69 14.76 1.12
C SER A 274 -44.35 15.27 -0.29
N ARG A 275 -45.34 15.53 -1.15
CA ARG A 275 -45.10 16.14 -2.49
C ARG A 275 -44.67 17.61 -2.41
N ARG A 276 -45.16 18.38 -1.43
CA ARG A 276 -44.69 19.76 -1.19
C ARG A 276 -43.26 19.79 -0.63
N VAL A 277 -42.91 18.87 0.28
CA VAL A 277 -41.52 18.70 0.75
C VAL A 277 -40.60 18.20 -0.37
N ARG A 278 -41.07 17.28 -1.24
CA ARG A 278 -40.33 16.84 -2.44
C ARG A 278 -39.98 18.00 -3.38
N ARG A 279 -40.86 19.00 -3.55
CA ARG A 279 -40.59 20.18 -4.38
C ARG A 279 -39.54 21.10 -3.77
N ASN A 280 -39.56 21.30 -2.46
CA ASN A 280 -38.58 22.17 -1.77
C ASN A 280 -37.21 21.50 -1.58
N VAL A 281 -37.16 20.18 -1.36
CA VAL A 281 -35.90 19.42 -1.27
C VAL A 281 -35.28 19.19 -2.65
N ALA A 282 -36.08 18.96 -3.70
CA ALA A 282 -35.58 18.88 -5.08
C ALA A 282 -35.00 20.21 -5.56
N ALA A 283 -35.53 21.36 -5.12
CA ALA A 283 -35.00 22.68 -5.44
C ALA A 283 -33.68 23.01 -4.70
N ALA A 284 -33.37 22.35 -3.58
CA ALA A 284 -32.09 22.47 -2.87
C ALA A 284 -31.02 21.48 -3.38
N ASN A 285 -31.44 20.32 -3.91
CA ASN A 285 -30.55 19.30 -4.50
C ASN A 285 -30.15 19.59 -5.96
N THR A 286 -30.61 20.66 -6.61
CA THR A 286 -30.16 21.01 -7.97
C THR A 286 -28.74 21.60 -8.00
N LEU A 287 -28.16 21.95 -6.85
CA LEU A 287 -26.76 22.40 -6.74
C LEU A 287 -25.77 21.31 -6.27
N SER A 288 -26.25 20.20 -5.72
CA SER A 288 -25.42 19.10 -5.21
C SER A 288 -26.03 17.78 -5.67
N GLY A 289 -25.27 16.97 -6.42
CA GLY A 289 -25.74 15.76 -7.08
C GLY A 289 -26.47 14.74 -6.19
N PRO A 290 -27.00 13.65 -6.76
CA PRO A 290 -27.83 12.69 -6.03
C PRO A 290 -27.10 12.16 -4.79
N ARG A 291 -27.72 12.30 -3.62
CA ARG A 291 -27.14 11.84 -2.35
C ARG A 291 -27.17 10.31 -2.32
N LEU A 292 -25.98 9.71 -2.40
CA LEU A 292 -25.76 8.27 -2.31
C LEU A 292 -25.71 7.84 -0.85
N VAL A 293 -26.27 6.69 -0.55
CA VAL A 293 -26.25 6.03 0.76
C VAL A 293 -25.96 4.55 0.57
N VAL A 294 -25.35 3.92 1.57
CA VAL A 294 -25.10 2.47 1.57
C VAL A 294 -26.40 1.69 1.42
N ASN A 295 -26.39 0.68 0.56
CA ASN A 295 -27.51 -0.24 0.46
C ASN A 295 -27.53 -1.18 1.68
N PRO A 296 -28.61 -1.20 2.49
CA PRO A 296 -28.65 -1.99 3.72
C PRO A 296 -28.41 -3.49 3.50
N GLU A 297 -28.83 -4.03 2.35
CA GLU A 297 -28.69 -5.46 2.01
C GLU A 297 -27.30 -5.85 1.53
N THR A 298 -26.39 -4.89 1.32
CA THR A 298 -25.07 -5.20 0.77
C THR A 298 -24.16 -5.78 1.83
N VAL A 299 -23.48 -6.86 1.46
CA VAL A 299 -22.42 -7.47 2.26
C VAL A 299 -21.12 -6.78 1.91
N LEU A 300 -20.46 -6.24 2.92
CA LEU A 300 -19.29 -5.39 2.78
C LEU A 300 -18.06 -6.09 3.36
N ALA A 301 -16.94 -5.93 2.66
CA ALA A 301 -15.62 -6.33 3.11
C ALA A 301 -14.60 -5.24 2.84
N VAL A 302 -13.46 -5.34 3.52
CA VAL A 302 -12.35 -4.40 3.30
C VAL A 302 -11.68 -4.67 1.95
N ASN A 303 -11.46 -3.59 1.19
CA ASN A 303 -10.78 -3.67 -0.10
C ASN A 303 -9.26 -3.60 0.08
N TYR A 304 -8.61 -4.76 0.21
CA TYR A 304 -7.17 -4.85 0.33
C TYR A 304 -6.42 -4.24 -0.87
N ASP A 305 -6.92 -4.42 -2.10
CA ASP A 305 -6.24 -3.95 -3.32
C ASP A 305 -6.05 -2.42 -3.31
N LYS A 306 -6.98 -1.68 -2.69
CA LYS A 306 -6.88 -0.23 -2.51
C LYS A 306 -5.74 0.14 -1.56
N PHE A 307 -5.58 -0.58 -0.46
CA PHE A 307 -4.48 -0.34 0.47
C PHE A 307 -3.13 -0.73 -0.13
N LEU A 308 -3.07 -1.80 -0.92
CA LEU A 308 -1.85 -2.16 -1.67
C LEU A 308 -1.42 -1.05 -2.63
N LEU A 309 -2.39 -0.40 -3.30
CA LEU A 309 -2.10 0.74 -4.15
C LEU A 309 -1.49 1.91 -3.35
N MET A 310 -2.01 2.18 -2.17
CA MET A 310 -1.47 3.23 -1.30
C MET A 310 -0.08 2.90 -0.78
N PHE A 311 0.14 1.67 -0.30
CA PHE A 311 1.47 1.23 0.13
C PHE A 311 2.49 1.31 -1.01
N ARG A 312 2.12 0.92 -2.24
CA ARG A 312 2.97 1.09 -3.43
C ARG A 312 3.28 2.56 -3.67
N ASN A 313 2.28 3.43 -3.62
CA ASN A 313 2.47 4.85 -3.88
C ASN A 313 3.40 5.49 -2.84
N ASP A 314 3.30 5.05 -1.58
CA ASP A 314 4.17 5.50 -0.49
C ASP A 314 5.62 5.04 -0.68
N GLU A 315 5.81 3.80 -1.13
CA GLU A 315 7.12 3.24 -1.48
C GLU A 315 7.77 3.99 -2.66
N LEU A 316 6.99 4.28 -3.71
CA LEU A 316 7.46 5.05 -4.86
C LEU A 316 7.82 6.50 -4.48
N ALA A 317 7.02 7.13 -3.61
CA ALA A 317 7.34 8.44 -3.06
C ALA A 317 8.62 8.41 -2.23
N ALA A 318 8.84 7.38 -1.41
CA ALA A 318 10.07 7.21 -0.64
C ALA A 318 11.30 7.02 -1.54
N ILE A 319 11.16 6.32 -2.67
CA ILE A 319 12.23 6.20 -3.67
C ILE A 319 12.54 7.57 -4.27
N ALA A 320 11.53 8.33 -4.71
CA ALA A 320 11.71 9.66 -5.27
C ALA A 320 12.38 10.64 -4.27
N SER A 321 11.98 10.57 -2.99
CA SER A 321 12.58 11.37 -1.92
C SER A 321 14.06 11.06 -1.70
N ARG A 322 14.48 9.80 -1.84
CA ARG A 322 15.88 9.38 -1.69
C ARG A 322 16.74 9.76 -2.89
N THR A 323 16.17 9.83 -4.09
CA THR A 323 16.95 10.04 -5.32
C THR A 323 17.06 11.49 -5.76
N ILE A 324 15.99 12.28 -5.59
CA ILE A 324 15.89 13.63 -6.14
C ILE A 324 15.79 14.67 -5.02
N GLY A 325 15.10 14.34 -3.94
CA GLY A 325 15.00 15.20 -2.75
C GLY A 325 13.64 15.10 -2.07
N LYS A 326 13.59 15.45 -0.78
CA LYS A 326 12.39 15.32 0.06
C LYS A 326 11.18 16.07 -0.51
N ILE A 327 11.36 17.32 -0.95
CA ILE A 327 10.29 18.18 -1.47
C ILE A 327 9.76 17.66 -2.81
N SER A 328 10.64 17.25 -3.72
CA SER A 328 10.22 16.66 -5.01
C SER A 328 9.48 15.35 -4.81
N GLY A 329 9.89 14.53 -3.83
CA GLY A 329 9.17 13.32 -3.44
C GLY A 329 7.78 13.60 -2.83
N GLN A 330 7.59 14.72 -2.12
CA GLN A 330 6.27 15.14 -1.65
C GLN A 330 5.35 15.58 -2.80
N VAL A 331 5.88 16.34 -3.77
CA VAL A 331 5.14 16.70 -5.00
C VAL A 331 4.72 15.42 -5.75
N TYR A 332 5.63 14.46 -5.87
CA TYR A 332 5.33 13.15 -6.47
C TYR A 332 4.28 12.37 -5.67
N ARG A 333 4.32 12.39 -4.33
CA ARG A 333 3.30 11.78 -3.47
C ARG A 333 1.92 12.38 -3.71
N SER A 334 1.81 13.71 -3.85
CA SER A 334 0.55 14.37 -4.19
C SER A 334 0.05 14.00 -5.58
N LEU A 335 0.95 13.88 -6.56
CA LEU A 335 0.60 13.38 -7.90
C LEU A 335 0.08 11.93 -7.85
N LEU A 336 0.72 11.06 -7.08
CA LEU A 336 0.28 9.67 -6.89
C LEU A 336 -1.08 9.57 -6.16
N ARG A 337 -1.39 10.50 -5.25
CA ARG A 337 -2.72 10.58 -4.61
C ARG A 337 -3.83 10.84 -5.63
N CYS A 338 -3.57 11.64 -6.65
CA CYS A 338 -4.53 11.87 -7.74
C CYS A 338 -4.81 10.58 -8.57
N TYR A 339 -3.90 9.61 -8.58
CA TYR A 339 -4.15 8.29 -9.17
C TYR A 339 -5.00 7.37 -8.27
N GLU A 340 -5.08 7.62 -6.97
CA GLU A 340 -5.88 6.77 -6.06
C GLU A 340 -7.36 6.75 -6.44
N THR A 341 -7.90 7.83 -7.00
CA THR A 341 -9.31 7.88 -7.45
C THR A 341 -9.53 7.16 -8.78
N LYS A 342 -8.51 7.08 -9.63
CA LYS A 342 -8.57 6.49 -10.97
C LYS A 342 -8.25 4.99 -11.01
N LEU A 343 -7.43 4.52 -10.07
CA LEU A 343 -6.96 3.14 -10.02
C LEU A 343 -7.62 2.36 -8.89
N LEU A 344 -8.10 1.16 -9.22
CA LEU A 344 -8.81 0.30 -8.27
C LEU A 344 -7.92 -0.83 -7.74
N ARG A 345 -6.92 -1.26 -8.52
CA ARG A 345 -6.02 -2.36 -8.15
C ARG A 345 -4.57 -2.01 -8.43
N CYS A 346 -3.68 -2.59 -7.64
CA CYS A 346 -2.24 -2.43 -7.82
C CYS A 346 -1.73 -3.07 -9.13
N SER A 347 -2.32 -4.22 -9.52
CA SER A 347 -1.96 -4.99 -10.71
C SER A 347 -2.68 -4.56 -12.00
N GLN A 348 -3.47 -3.48 -11.95
CA GLN A 348 -4.19 -2.98 -13.12
C GLN A 348 -3.18 -2.45 -14.15
N LYS A 349 -3.27 -2.96 -15.39
CA LYS A 349 -2.45 -2.45 -16.49
C LYS A 349 -2.91 -1.03 -16.81
N VAL A 350 -1.98 -0.09 -16.79
CA VAL A 350 -2.24 1.32 -17.09
C VAL A 350 -1.67 1.59 -18.47
N ILE A 351 -2.55 1.80 -19.45
CA ILE A 351 -2.16 2.18 -20.81
C ILE A 351 -1.98 3.70 -20.83
N SER A 352 -1.02 4.19 -21.60
CA SER A 352 -0.81 5.63 -21.85
C SER A 352 -1.95 6.21 -22.71
N GLU A 353 -3.15 6.24 -22.13
CA GLU A 353 -4.35 6.85 -22.69
C GLU A 353 -4.68 8.14 -21.91
N GLY A 354 -5.38 9.06 -22.57
CA GLY A 354 -5.71 10.38 -22.01
C GLY A 354 -6.45 10.36 -20.67
N SER A 355 -7.15 9.27 -20.34
CA SER A 355 -7.88 9.10 -19.07
C SER A 355 -6.95 9.06 -17.85
N PHE A 356 -5.73 8.54 -18.01
CA PHE A 356 -4.76 8.38 -16.92
C PHE A 356 -3.83 9.58 -16.76
N TYR A 357 -3.82 10.53 -17.70
CA TYR A 357 -3.00 11.73 -17.56
C TYR A 357 -3.45 12.61 -16.40
N ILE A 358 -2.46 13.18 -15.71
CA ILE A 358 -2.67 14.09 -14.58
C ILE A 358 -2.10 15.44 -14.97
N THR A 359 -2.90 16.49 -14.84
CA THR A 359 -2.50 17.85 -15.16
C THR A 359 -1.81 18.51 -13.97
N THR A 360 -0.84 19.39 -14.21
CA THR A 360 -0.17 20.15 -13.14
C THR A 360 -1.18 20.88 -12.25
N THR A 361 -2.26 21.43 -12.81
CA THR A 361 -3.33 22.08 -12.03
C THR A 361 -3.99 21.15 -11.00
N THR A 362 -4.24 19.89 -11.36
CA THR A 362 -4.80 18.92 -10.40
C THR A 362 -3.83 18.58 -9.28
N VAL A 363 -2.52 18.55 -9.57
CA VAL A 363 -1.49 18.32 -8.56
C VAL A 363 -1.39 19.49 -7.60
N ILE A 364 -1.47 20.74 -8.09
CA ILE A 364 -1.46 21.95 -7.25
C ILE A 364 -2.61 21.92 -6.23
N ASN A 365 -3.81 21.54 -6.67
CA ASN A 365 -4.98 21.43 -5.79
C ASN A 365 -4.85 20.32 -4.74
N ALA A 366 -4.05 19.29 -5.01
CA ALA A 366 -3.81 18.15 -4.12
C ALA A 366 -2.54 18.31 -3.25
N LEU A 367 -1.81 19.41 -3.40
CA LEU A 367 -0.59 19.67 -2.64
C LEU A 367 -0.93 20.21 -1.25
N ASP A 368 -0.14 19.82 -0.25
CA ASP A 368 -0.27 20.37 1.09
C ASP A 368 0.12 21.87 1.07
N PRO A 369 -0.74 22.78 1.56
CA PRO A 369 -0.48 24.22 1.57
C PRO A 369 0.76 24.63 2.39
N ASN A 370 1.30 23.74 3.24
CA ASN A 370 2.44 24.02 4.11
C ASN A 370 3.82 23.75 3.49
N ILE A 371 3.91 23.24 2.26
CA ILE A 371 5.18 22.88 1.62
C ILE A 371 5.86 24.11 1.00
N ASP A 372 7.12 24.43 1.34
CA ASP A 372 7.86 25.50 0.66
C ASP A 372 8.53 25.01 -0.63
N LEU A 373 7.96 25.38 -1.79
CA LEU A 373 8.48 25.02 -3.11
C LEU A 373 9.48 26.04 -3.66
N VAL A 374 9.38 27.31 -3.27
CA VAL A 374 10.01 28.44 -3.97
C VAL A 374 11.54 28.42 -3.84
N ASN A 375 12.06 27.95 -2.71
CA ASN A 375 13.50 27.92 -2.41
C ASN A 375 14.15 26.54 -2.59
N SER A 376 13.41 25.58 -3.14
CA SER A 376 13.80 24.16 -3.08
C SER A 376 14.62 23.69 -4.28
N ILE A 377 14.58 24.41 -5.40
CA ILE A 377 15.41 24.15 -6.59
C ILE A 377 16.37 25.32 -6.75
N VAL A 378 17.67 25.05 -6.61
CA VAL A 378 18.71 26.01 -6.97
C VAL A 378 18.79 26.07 -8.48
N ASN A 379 18.28 27.15 -9.08
CA ASN A 379 18.56 27.44 -10.48
C ASN A 379 20.03 27.86 -10.58
N PRO A 380 20.84 27.29 -11.51
CA PRO A 380 22.17 27.81 -11.76
C PRO A 380 22.03 29.26 -12.20
N THR A 381 22.55 30.19 -11.41
CA THR A 381 22.56 31.61 -11.72
C THR A 381 23.46 31.82 -12.93
N VAL A 382 22.86 31.95 -14.11
CA VAL A 382 23.58 32.46 -15.28
C VAL A 382 23.78 33.95 -15.01
N ASN A 383 24.95 34.32 -14.49
CA ASN A 383 25.39 35.72 -14.42
C ASN A 383 25.47 36.26 -15.86
N ARG A 384 24.36 36.84 -16.35
CA ARG A 384 24.25 37.49 -17.66
C ARG A 384 24.62 38.98 -17.61
N ASN A 385 25.42 39.40 -16.64
CA ASN A 385 25.89 40.79 -16.56
C ASN A 385 27.39 40.90 -16.85
N GLY A 386 27.68 41.21 -18.12
CA GLY A 386 28.59 42.30 -18.48
C GLY A 386 30.10 42.11 -18.29
N LEU A 387 30.74 41.34 -19.18
CA LEU A 387 32.12 41.63 -19.59
C LEU A 387 32.08 42.16 -21.03
N LYS A 388 31.89 43.48 -21.17
CA LYS A 388 32.25 44.19 -22.40
C LYS A 388 33.78 44.15 -22.49
N ARG A 389 34.32 43.38 -23.43
CA ARG A 389 35.69 43.57 -23.92
C ARG A 389 35.70 44.84 -24.80
N PRO A 390 36.53 45.86 -24.50
CA PRO A 390 36.89 46.85 -25.50
C PRO A 390 37.97 46.25 -26.41
N GLN A 391 37.80 46.48 -27.70
CA GLN A 391 38.68 46.10 -28.78
C GLN A 391 39.63 47.28 -29.09
N ASP A 392 40.86 46.91 -29.44
CA ASP A 392 42.07 47.68 -29.74
C ASP A 392 41.90 49.02 -30.49
N GLU A 393 42.61 50.06 -30.05
CA GLU A 393 43.20 51.10 -30.92
C GLU A 393 44.61 51.45 -30.41
N LEU A 394 45.56 51.41 -31.36
CA LEU A 394 47.00 51.57 -31.23
C LEU A 394 47.38 53.05 -31.22
N GLU A 395 48.21 53.49 -30.27
CA GLU A 395 49.18 54.58 -30.51
C GLU A 395 50.51 54.23 -29.84
N ASN A 396 51.56 54.24 -30.66
CA ASN A 396 52.97 54.18 -30.27
C ASN A 396 53.45 55.56 -29.80
N GLU A 397 54.64 55.57 -29.21
CA GLU A 397 55.62 56.66 -29.08
C GLU A 397 55.88 57.17 -27.64
N ASP A 398 57.00 56.65 -27.12
CA ASP A 398 58.17 57.36 -26.63
C ASP A 398 58.24 57.93 -25.20
N GLU A 399 59.18 57.29 -24.47
CA GLU A 399 60.31 57.84 -23.71
C GLU A 399 60.13 59.04 -22.74
N ASP A 400 60.60 58.75 -21.52
CA ASP A 400 61.40 59.59 -20.62
C ASP A 400 60.74 60.60 -19.64
N GLU A 401 61.05 60.35 -18.35
CA GLU A 401 61.75 61.29 -17.43
C GLU A 401 61.05 61.78 -16.13
N TYR A 402 61.76 61.51 -15.01
CA TYR A 402 61.78 61.98 -13.60
C TYR A 402 60.55 62.45 -12.79
N GLY A 403 60.42 61.91 -11.55
CA GLY A 403 59.73 62.61 -10.46
C GLY A 403 59.33 61.86 -9.17
N ASN A 404 60.29 61.30 -8.42
CA ASN A 404 60.39 61.17 -6.94
C ASN A 404 59.10 61.33 -6.05
N THR A 405 58.66 60.41 -5.19
CA THR A 405 59.27 60.07 -3.87
C THR A 405 58.40 59.07 -3.06
N SER A 406 59.06 58.06 -2.45
CA SER A 406 58.84 57.48 -1.08
C SER A 406 57.49 56.77 -0.75
N LYS A 407 57.38 55.54 -0.20
CA LYS A 407 58.26 54.64 0.57
C LYS A 407 57.82 53.17 0.41
N ARG A 408 58.80 52.27 0.22
CA ARG A 408 58.79 50.81 0.53
C ARG A 408 58.84 50.60 2.07
N PRO A 409 58.74 49.38 2.66
CA PRO A 409 59.11 48.04 2.13
C PRO A 409 58.13 46.90 2.58
N ARG A 410 58.31 45.58 2.47
CA ARG A 410 59.31 44.58 1.99
C ARG A 410 58.54 43.23 1.92
N SER A 411 58.64 42.44 0.84
CA SER A 411 59.24 41.07 0.77
C SER A 411 59.31 40.28 2.10
N GLU A 412 59.11 38.97 2.20
CA GLU A 412 59.56 37.90 1.30
C GLU A 412 59.02 36.52 1.77
N SER A 413 58.85 35.60 0.81
CA SER A 413 59.02 34.13 0.87
C SER A 413 58.57 33.27 2.07
N VAL A 414 57.66 32.35 1.72
CA VAL A 414 57.41 30.94 2.10
C VAL A 414 58.48 30.22 2.97
N PRO A 415 58.05 29.40 3.96
CA PRO A 415 58.31 27.94 3.94
C PRO A 415 57.10 27.11 4.42
N PHE A 416 56.70 26.05 3.71
CA PHE A 416 57.13 24.65 3.89
C PHE A 416 56.35 23.92 5.01
N ILE A 417 55.58 22.92 4.60
CA ILE A 417 54.74 22.03 5.42
C ILE A 417 55.57 20.80 5.80
N THR A 418 55.56 20.44 7.09
CA THR A 418 55.80 19.07 7.56
C THR A 418 54.85 18.72 8.71
N ASP A 419 54.34 17.49 8.65
CA ASP A 419 53.51 16.75 9.61
C ASP A 419 54.05 16.77 11.05
N ASP A 420 53.17 16.76 12.06
CA ASP A 420 52.90 15.55 12.86
C ASP A 420 51.85 15.79 13.99
N GLU A 421 50.86 14.91 14.03
CA GLU A 421 50.17 14.30 15.19
C GLU A 421 49.34 15.13 16.22
N PRO A 422 48.38 14.48 16.92
CA PRO A 422 47.03 15.01 17.18
C PRO A 422 46.76 15.31 18.66
N GLN A 423 45.88 16.27 18.94
CA GLN A 423 45.18 16.36 20.24
C GLN A 423 43.76 16.92 20.11
N ASP A 424 42.83 16.08 20.57
CA ASP A 424 41.56 16.37 21.27
C ASP A 424 41.04 17.80 21.29
N PHE A 425 39.83 17.99 20.75
CA PHE A 425 38.98 19.12 21.15
C PHE A 425 37.55 18.68 21.42
N GLU A 426 37.19 18.87 22.68
CA GLU A 426 35.86 18.82 23.29
C GLU A 426 34.91 19.87 22.68
N ASP A 427 33.61 19.61 22.89
CA ASP A 427 32.49 20.53 22.76
C ASP A 427 32.80 21.92 23.34
N ASP A 428 32.37 22.99 22.66
CA ASP A 428 31.38 23.88 23.28
C ASP A 428 30.76 24.94 22.36
N ALA A 429 29.57 25.33 22.77
CA ALA A 429 28.57 26.17 22.12
C ALA A 429 29.05 27.57 21.70
N ALA A 430 28.77 27.94 20.44
CA ALA A 430 28.86 29.32 19.97
C ALA A 430 27.54 30.07 20.24
N GLN A 431 27.61 30.98 21.22
CA GLN A 431 26.61 31.99 21.53
C GLN A 431 26.45 33.00 20.40
N SER A 432 25.19 33.41 20.22
CA SER A 432 24.71 34.53 19.44
C SER A 432 25.29 35.87 19.91
N THR A 433 25.76 36.70 18.98
CA THR A 433 25.84 38.15 19.18
C THR A 433 25.11 38.87 18.06
N ASP A 434 24.02 39.49 18.46
CA ASP A 434 23.21 40.44 17.70
C ASP A 434 24.03 41.64 17.20
N PHE A 435 23.76 42.08 15.97
CA PHE A 435 23.87 43.47 15.58
C PHE A 435 22.61 43.89 14.80
N PRO A 436 21.90 44.96 15.24
CA PRO A 436 20.61 45.32 14.69
C PRO A 436 20.65 46.46 13.66
N ASN A 437 19.63 46.39 12.79
CA ASN A 437 18.81 47.47 12.24
C ASN A 437 19.22 48.15 10.92
N GLY A 438 18.32 47.99 9.95
CA GLY A 438 18.20 48.72 8.70
C GLY A 438 16.77 48.59 8.17
N SER A 439 15.82 49.16 8.93
CA SER A 439 14.39 49.23 8.66
C SER A 439 14.08 49.80 7.27
N ASN A 440 13.28 49.07 6.48
CA ASN A 440 12.32 49.70 5.58
C ASN A 440 10.96 49.03 5.75
N SER A 441 10.12 49.67 6.57
CA SER A 441 8.74 49.28 6.84
C SER A 441 7.83 49.62 5.65
N HIS A 442 7.17 48.60 5.10
CA HIS A 442 5.84 48.75 4.54
C HIS A 442 4.88 47.92 5.39
N THR A 443 4.15 48.62 6.24
CA THR A 443 3.02 48.16 7.06
C THR A 443 1.90 47.68 6.13
N GLY A 444 1.48 46.42 6.22
CA GLY A 444 0.26 46.09 6.95
C GLY A 444 -0.80 45.47 6.03
N ASN A 445 -0.96 44.14 6.11
CA ASN A 445 -2.28 43.52 6.29
C ASN A 445 -2.13 42.05 6.68
N GLY A 446 -2.61 41.73 7.88
CA GLY A 446 -2.72 40.37 8.37
C GLY A 446 -3.80 39.61 7.60
N TYR A 447 -3.41 38.44 7.11
CA TYR A 447 -4.12 37.17 7.02
C TYR A 447 -3.02 36.18 6.63
N GLY A 448 -2.95 35.01 7.25
CA GLY A 448 -1.99 33.97 6.86
C GLY A 448 -2.22 33.58 5.41
N SER A 449 -1.56 34.27 4.48
CA SER A 449 -1.57 33.92 3.07
C SER A 449 -0.68 32.70 2.96
N THR A 450 -1.31 31.52 2.95
CA THR A 450 -0.71 30.31 2.39
C THR A 450 -0.09 30.72 1.06
N LYS A 451 1.25 30.75 0.96
CA LYS A 451 1.94 31.15 -0.28
C LYS A 451 1.37 30.29 -1.41
N LYS A 452 0.55 30.86 -2.28
CA LYS A 452 -0.07 30.11 -3.38
C LYS A 452 1.05 29.63 -4.28
N PHE A 453 1.18 28.32 -4.44
CA PHE A 453 2.18 27.71 -5.30
C PHE A 453 1.98 28.18 -6.75
N THR A 454 3.04 28.69 -7.37
CA THR A 454 2.99 28.98 -8.80
C THR A 454 3.03 27.66 -9.57
N ALA A 455 2.21 27.51 -10.60
CA ALA A 455 2.25 26.32 -11.47
C ALA A 455 3.64 26.07 -12.08
N MET A 456 4.43 27.14 -12.24
CA MET A 456 5.81 27.08 -12.67
C MET A 456 6.72 26.32 -11.70
N ASP A 457 6.55 26.51 -10.38
CA ASP A 457 7.41 25.87 -9.39
C ASP A 457 7.12 24.37 -9.30
N VAL A 458 5.84 23.99 -9.32
CA VAL A 458 5.43 22.58 -9.40
C VAL A 458 5.94 21.94 -10.71
N ASN A 459 5.84 22.63 -11.84
CA ASN A 459 6.36 22.11 -13.10
C ASN A 459 7.87 21.87 -13.08
N LYS A 460 8.68 22.74 -12.46
CA LYS A 460 10.13 22.51 -12.32
C LYS A 460 10.41 21.19 -11.59
N HIS A 461 9.68 20.90 -10.50
CA HIS A 461 9.81 19.64 -9.77
C HIS A 461 9.38 18.43 -10.60
N LEU A 462 8.28 18.54 -11.35
CA LEU A 462 7.79 17.47 -12.21
C LEU A 462 8.74 17.21 -13.38
N GLU A 463 9.36 18.24 -13.95
CA GLU A 463 10.40 18.10 -14.97
C GLU A 463 11.65 17.42 -14.42
N LEU A 464 12.07 17.76 -13.20
CA LEU A 464 13.17 17.09 -12.51
C LEU A 464 12.88 15.61 -12.25
N LEU A 465 11.64 15.28 -11.87
CA LEU A 465 11.17 13.89 -11.71
C LEU A 465 11.16 13.12 -13.03
N ALA A 466 10.78 13.78 -14.13
CA ALA A 466 10.78 13.17 -15.46
C ALA A 466 12.18 12.98 -16.04
N ALA A 467 13.13 13.85 -15.69
CA ALA A 467 14.54 13.73 -16.10
C ALA A 467 15.30 12.61 -15.35
N SER A 468 14.70 12.01 -14.32
CA SER A 468 15.31 10.94 -13.54
C SER A 468 15.53 9.66 -14.37
N PRO A 469 16.66 8.95 -14.23
CA PRO A 469 16.93 7.70 -14.94
C PRO A 469 16.01 6.54 -14.51
N LEU A 470 15.17 6.74 -13.49
CA LEU A 470 14.24 5.73 -12.99
C LEU A 470 12.86 5.77 -13.68
N SER A 471 12.66 6.64 -14.68
CA SER A 471 11.39 6.82 -15.40
C SER A 471 10.19 7.00 -14.44
N LEU A 472 10.37 7.78 -13.37
CA LEU A 472 9.32 8.03 -12.36
C LEU A 472 8.09 8.72 -12.97
N LEU A 473 8.32 9.53 -14.00
CA LEU A 473 7.33 10.36 -14.65
C LEU A 473 7.65 10.51 -16.14
N VAL A 474 6.62 10.52 -16.98
CA VAL A 474 6.72 10.79 -18.43
C VAL A 474 5.83 11.99 -18.75
N LYS A 475 6.38 12.97 -19.49
CA LYS A 475 5.62 14.12 -19.98
C LYS A 475 4.84 13.69 -21.23
N ALA A 476 3.52 13.62 -21.13
CA ALA A 476 2.64 13.20 -22.21
C ALA A 476 2.18 14.38 -23.09
N GLY A 477 2.05 15.58 -22.51
CA GLY A 477 1.53 16.74 -23.23
C GLY A 477 1.68 18.06 -22.46
N ASN A 478 1.25 19.16 -23.09
CA ASN A 478 1.35 20.52 -22.55
C ASN A 478 0.00 21.12 -22.11
N ARG A 479 -1.11 20.37 -22.19
CA ARG A 479 -2.43 20.85 -21.78
C ARG A 479 -2.51 20.99 -20.25
N GLY A 480 -3.29 21.97 -19.77
CA GLY A 480 -3.50 22.16 -18.32
C GLY A 480 -2.22 22.47 -17.53
N GLY A 481 -1.23 23.12 -18.16
CA GLY A 481 0.07 23.41 -17.56
C GLY A 481 1.08 22.27 -17.64
N GLY A 482 0.74 21.14 -18.25
CA GLY A 482 1.58 19.94 -18.36
C GLY A 482 0.77 18.69 -18.01
N GLU A 483 0.79 17.70 -18.90
CA GLU A 483 0.17 16.38 -18.68
C GLU A 483 1.27 15.36 -18.37
N TRP A 484 1.09 14.67 -17.25
CA TRP A 484 2.07 13.76 -16.70
C TRP A 484 1.49 12.35 -16.57
N PHE A 485 2.30 11.36 -16.93
CA PHE A 485 1.99 9.95 -16.89
C PHE A 485 2.98 9.21 -15.99
N VAL A 486 2.50 8.24 -15.21
CA VAL A 486 3.33 7.40 -14.34
C VAL A 486 3.33 5.97 -14.91
N PRO A 487 4.48 5.47 -15.41
CA PRO A 487 4.57 4.12 -15.98
C PRO A 487 4.67 3.05 -14.87
N PHE A 488 3.53 2.69 -14.27
CA PHE A 488 3.49 1.75 -13.14
C PHE A 488 4.09 0.37 -13.43
N ASP A 489 3.99 -0.14 -14.66
CA ASP A 489 4.51 -1.49 -15.01
C ASP A 489 6.05 -1.54 -14.97
N GLU A 490 6.69 -0.53 -15.56
CA GLU A 490 8.15 -0.37 -15.52
C GLU A 490 8.62 -0.05 -14.10
N LEU A 491 7.90 0.82 -13.39
CA LEU A 491 8.24 1.22 -12.03
C LEU A 491 8.16 0.07 -11.04
N ARG A 492 7.20 -0.86 -11.16
CA ARG A 492 7.15 -2.05 -10.31
C ARG A 492 8.37 -2.94 -10.50
N THR A 493 8.79 -3.13 -11.75
CA THR A 493 10.01 -3.88 -12.07
C THR A 493 11.27 -3.19 -11.52
N THR A 494 11.35 -1.87 -11.68
CA THR A 494 12.45 -1.06 -11.14
C THR A 494 12.48 -1.06 -9.61
N MET A 495 11.32 -1.01 -8.95
CA MET A 495 11.21 -1.07 -7.50
C MET A 495 11.69 -2.42 -6.94
N LYS A 496 11.30 -3.54 -7.57
CA LYS A 496 11.85 -4.88 -7.23
C LYS A 496 13.36 -4.90 -7.36
N ARG A 497 13.89 -4.35 -8.46
CA ARG A 497 15.34 -4.24 -8.69
C ARG A 497 16.05 -3.42 -7.62
N LEU A 498 15.54 -2.25 -7.26
CA LEU A 498 16.15 -1.36 -6.27
C LEU A 498 16.14 -1.98 -4.86
N ARG A 499 15.03 -2.60 -4.45
CA ARG A 499 14.94 -3.31 -3.16
C ARG A 499 15.86 -4.52 -3.12
N TYR A 500 15.96 -5.26 -4.22
CA TYR A 500 16.91 -6.37 -4.34
C TYR A 500 18.38 -5.91 -4.24
N ASP A 501 18.74 -4.79 -4.89
CA ASP A 501 20.06 -4.18 -4.75
C ASP A 501 20.36 -3.78 -3.31
N GLU A 502 19.37 -3.27 -2.57
CA GLU A 502 19.50 -2.92 -1.15
C GLU A 502 19.73 -4.16 -0.27
N ILE A 503 19.02 -5.27 -0.54
CA ILE A 503 19.24 -6.54 0.17
C ILE A 503 20.66 -7.05 -0.05
N ILE A 504 21.15 -7.02 -1.30
CA ILE A 504 22.51 -7.46 -1.62
C ILE A 504 23.55 -6.52 -1.01
N ARG A 505 23.30 -5.20 -1.02
CA ARG A 505 24.17 -4.21 -0.34
C ARG A 505 24.38 -4.57 1.11
N ASN A 506 23.28 -4.83 1.81
CA ASN A 506 23.29 -5.01 3.25
C ASN A 506 23.90 -6.37 3.64
N LYS A 507 23.81 -7.38 2.77
CA LYS A 507 24.37 -8.72 3.03
C LYS A 507 25.83 -8.87 2.62
N PHE A 508 26.21 -8.37 1.44
CA PHE A 508 27.51 -8.66 0.81
C PHE A 508 28.36 -7.39 0.55
N GLY A 509 27.84 -6.21 0.90
CA GLY A 509 28.55 -4.94 0.75
C GLY A 509 28.45 -4.31 -0.65
N THR A 510 29.18 -3.21 -0.84
CA THR A 510 29.12 -2.38 -2.05
C THR A 510 29.83 -3.01 -3.26
N SER A 511 30.90 -3.79 -3.03
CA SER A 511 31.63 -4.51 -4.07
C SER A 511 30.76 -5.55 -4.78
N ALA A 512 29.92 -6.26 -4.03
CA ALA A 512 29.01 -7.27 -4.59
C ALA A 512 27.97 -6.65 -5.53
N ILE A 513 27.38 -5.51 -5.16
CA ILE A 513 26.45 -4.80 -6.05
C ILE A 513 27.16 -4.28 -7.29
N ARG A 514 28.41 -3.80 -7.16
CA ARG A 514 29.17 -3.34 -8.31
C ARG A 514 29.31 -4.45 -9.35
N ILE A 515 29.70 -5.65 -8.92
CA ILE A 515 29.77 -6.84 -9.78
C ILE A 515 28.40 -7.15 -10.38
N LEU A 516 27.35 -7.22 -9.57
CA LEU A 516 25.99 -7.50 -10.05
C LEU A 516 25.49 -6.48 -11.08
N ARG A 517 25.79 -5.19 -10.89
CA ARG A 517 25.42 -4.12 -11.83
C ARG A 517 26.16 -4.26 -13.16
N ILE A 518 27.46 -4.58 -13.12
CA ILE A 518 28.26 -4.84 -14.33
C ILE A 518 27.69 -6.04 -15.09
N ILE A 519 27.39 -7.15 -14.40
CA ILE A 519 26.81 -8.35 -15.03
C ILE A 519 25.47 -8.02 -15.68
N ARG A 520 24.61 -7.24 -15.02
CA ARG A 520 23.32 -6.82 -15.58
C ARG A 520 23.46 -5.92 -16.80
N GLU A 521 24.44 -5.02 -16.82
CA GLU A 521 24.68 -4.14 -17.95
C GLU A 521 25.26 -4.89 -19.16
N LYS A 522 26.18 -5.84 -18.92
CA LYS A 522 26.80 -6.66 -19.98
C LYS A 522 25.98 -7.89 -20.38
N GLY A 523 24.98 -8.25 -19.59
CA GLY A 523 24.16 -9.46 -19.75
C GLY A 523 24.86 -10.73 -19.25
N MET A 524 26.05 -11.01 -19.76
CA MET A 524 26.90 -12.14 -19.37
C MET A 524 28.35 -11.66 -19.19
N ALA A 525 29.05 -12.17 -18.18
CA ALA A 525 30.43 -11.79 -17.93
C ALA A 525 31.30 -12.94 -17.41
N ASN A 526 32.55 -12.98 -17.88
CA ASN A 526 33.59 -13.85 -17.33
C ASN A 526 34.36 -13.12 -16.22
N ASP A 527 35.05 -13.87 -15.36
CA ASP A 527 35.90 -13.32 -14.29
C ASP A 527 36.95 -12.33 -14.81
N GLU A 528 37.55 -12.58 -15.99
CA GLU A 528 38.53 -11.68 -16.60
C GLU A 528 37.91 -10.32 -17.01
N LEU A 529 36.70 -10.35 -17.58
CA LEU A 529 35.97 -9.14 -17.94
C LEU A 529 35.56 -8.37 -16.69
N LEU A 530 35.11 -9.09 -15.65
CA LEU A 530 34.76 -8.50 -14.37
C LEU A 530 35.96 -7.85 -13.71
N ALA A 531 37.14 -8.47 -13.75
CA ALA A 531 38.38 -7.90 -13.21
C ALA A 531 38.74 -6.58 -13.89
N ARG A 532 38.63 -6.55 -15.22
CA ARG A 532 38.94 -5.36 -16.02
C ARG A 532 37.97 -4.20 -15.78
N VAL A 533 36.67 -4.48 -15.67
CA VAL A 533 35.62 -3.45 -15.55
C VAL A 533 35.37 -3.03 -14.09
N ALA A 534 35.40 -3.97 -13.14
CA ALA A 534 35.10 -3.67 -11.74
C ALA A 534 36.25 -3.00 -10.99
N LEU A 535 37.47 -3.06 -11.55
CA LEU A 535 38.72 -2.61 -10.93
C LEU A 535 38.92 -3.25 -9.54
N LEU A 536 38.68 -4.55 -9.46
CA LEU A 536 38.85 -5.37 -8.25
C LEU A 536 39.87 -6.48 -8.53
N ARG A 537 40.51 -6.98 -7.46
CA ARG A 537 41.42 -8.13 -7.55
C ARG A 537 40.63 -9.38 -7.94
N ALA A 538 41.21 -10.22 -8.80
CA ALA A 538 40.59 -11.46 -9.29
C ALA A 538 40.14 -12.39 -8.14
N ASP A 539 40.99 -12.58 -7.11
CA ASP A 539 40.64 -13.39 -5.93
C ASP A 539 39.37 -12.91 -5.21
N THR A 540 39.19 -11.58 -5.10
CA THR A 540 38.00 -11.00 -4.47
C THR A 540 36.77 -11.16 -5.35
N ILE A 541 36.92 -11.07 -6.68
CA ILE A 541 35.81 -11.27 -7.63
C ILE A 541 35.31 -12.71 -7.56
N SER A 542 36.21 -13.69 -7.66
CA SER A 542 35.81 -15.09 -7.64
C SER A 542 35.10 -15.44 -6.32
N LYS A 543 35.62 -14.99 -5.17
CA LYS A 543 34.95 -15.15 -3.86
C LYS A 543 33.55 -14.53 -3.83
N LEU A 544 33.40 -13.30 -4.30
CA LEU A 544 32.11 -12.61 -4.34
C LEU A 544 31.13 -13.25 -5.32
N CYS A 545 31.59 -13.68 -6.50
CA CYS A 545 30.77 -14.41 -7.47
C CYS A 545 30.27 -15.74 -6.90
N THR A 546 31.12 -16.50 -6.21
CA THR A 546 30.71 -17.74 -5.53
C THR A 546 29.65 -17.47 -4.46
N GLN A 547 29.85 -16.47 -3.59
CA GLN A 547 28.86 -16.11 -2.57
C GLN A 547 27.53 -15.65 -3.18
N LEU A 548 27.57 -14.86 -4.26
CA LEU A 548 26.38 -14.44 -4.97
C LEU A 548 25.68 -15.61 -5.69
N HIS A 549 26.45 -16.59 -6.17
CA HIS A 549 25.91 -17.81 -6.76
C HIS A 549 25.21 -18.70 -5.71
N GLU A 550 25.83 -18.91 -4.55
CA GLU A 550 25.25 -19.66 -3.43
C GLU A 550 23.95 -19.01 -2.92
N PHE A 551 23.88 -17.68 -2.91
CA PHE A 551 22.65 -16.94 -2.57
C PHE A 551 21.56 -17.06 -3.65
N GLY A 552 21.91 -17.49 -4.88
CA GLY A 552 21.01 -17.55 -6.03
C GLY A 552 20.83 -16.21 -6.74
N ALA A 553 21.76 -15.26 -6.56
CA ALA A 553 21.78 -14.01 -7.30
C ALA A 553 22.42 -14.13 -8.69
N LEU A 554 23.39 -15.04 -8.83
CA LEU A 554 24.06 -15.33 -10.10
C LEU A 554 23.86 -16.79 -10.46
N ASP A 555 23.66 -17.05 -11.75
CA ASP A 555 23.66 -18.39 -12.31
C ASP A 555 24.92 -18.56 -13.19
N LEU A 556 25.41 -19.78 -13.27
CA LEU A 556 26.58 -20.14 -14.06
C LEU A 556 26.12 -20.70 -15.41
N GLN A 557 26.45 -20.01 -16.49
CA GLN A 557 26.13 -20.42 -17.85
C GLN A 557 27.36 -21.03 -18.51
N GLU A 558 27.24 -22.30 -18.92
CA GLU A 558 28.25 -23.00 -19.69
C GLU A 558 28.09 -22.70 -21.18
N VAL A 559 29.19 -22.31 -21.82
CA VAL A 559 29.29 -22.12 -23.27
C VAL A 559 30.38 -23.06 -23.80
N PRO A 560 30.00 -24.27 -24.27
CA PRO A 560 30.97 -25.26 -24.73
C PRO A 560 31.55 -24.86 -26.09
N ARG A 561 32.88 -24.90 -26.24
CA ARG A 561 33.56 -24.68 -27.54
C ARG A 561 33.61 -25.94 -28.40
N SER A 562 33.35 -27.11 -27.80
CA SER A 562 33.40 -28.42 -28.47
C SER A 562 32.18 -29.24 -28.08
N ALA A 563 31.74 -30.14 -28.98
CA ALA A 563 30.54 -30.94 -28.79
C ALA A 563 30.58 -31.82 -27.53
N ASP A 564 31.78 -32.22 -27.11
CA ASP A 564 32.01 -33.09 -25.94
C ASP A 564 31.74 -32.37 -24.60
N ARG A 565 31.47 -31.05 -24.61
CA ARG A 565 31.23 -30.19 -23.44
C ARG A 565 32.28 -30.34 -22.32
N ALA A 566 33.49 -30.76 -22.65
CA ALA A 566 34.56 -30.97 -21.68
C ALA A 566 34.87 -29.65 -20.93
N PRO A 567 34.98 -29.65 -19.59
CA PRO A 567 35.18 -28.42 -18.80
C PRO A 567 36.37 -27.57 -19.24
N SER A 568 37.46 -28.20 -19.72
CA SER A 568 38.65 -27.51 -20.23
C SER A 568 38.40 -26.73 -21.54
N LYS A 569 37.36 -27.08 -22.29
CA LYS A 569 36.95 -26.42 -23.55
C LYS A 569 35.62 -25.67 -23.39
N THR A 570 35.14 -25.49 -22.17
CA THR A 570 33.89 -24.77 -21.86
C THR A 570 34.22 -23.44 -21.22
N ILE A 571 33.64 -22.36 -21.72
CA ILE A 571 33.72 -21.05 -21.08
C ILE A 571 32.56 -20.96 -20.09
N PHE A 572 32.86 -20.54 -18.86
CA PHE A 572 31.86 -20.28 -17.84
C PHE A 572 31.60 -18.79 -17.75
N MET A 573 30.33 -18.40 -17.93
CA MET A 573 29.85 -17.02 -17.84
C MET A 573 28.90 -16.88 -16.67
N TRP A 574 29.05 -15.81 -15.90
CA TRP A 574 28.05 -15.40 -14.92
C TRP A 574 26.90 -14.69 -15.61
N CYS A 575 25.68 -15.08 -15.29
CA CYS A 575 24.47 -14.40 -15.72
C CYS A 575 23.57 -14.11 -14.52
N HIS A 576 22.71 -13.09 -14.66
CA HIS A 576 21.72 -12.75 -13.65
C HIS A 576 20.32 -12.92 -14.22
N THR A 577 19.57 -13.90 -13.71
CA THR A 577 18.16 -14.10 -14.07
C THR A 577 17.24 -13.48 -13.00
N PRO A 578 16.64 -12.30 -13.26
CA PRO A 578 15.90 -11.56 -12.24
C PRO A 578 14.67 -12.33 -11.73
N SER A 579 13.93 -13.01 -12.60
CA SER A 579 12.70 -13.74 -12.22
C SER A 579 12.98 -14.83 -11.16
N ARG A 580 14.04 -15.62 -11.36
CA ARG A 580 14.48 -16.65 -10.43
C ARG A 580 15.03 -16.05 -9.14
N ALA A 581 15.92 -15.05 -9.26
CA ALA A 581 16.52 -14.38 -8.11
C ALA A 581 15.47 -13.71 -7.19
N TYR A 582 14.47 -13.04 -7.77
CA TYR A 582 13.38 -12.41 -7.02
C TYR A 582 12.44 -13.45 -6.40
N GLY A 583 12.18 -14.57 -7.09
CA GLY A 583 11.42 -15.69 -6.54
C GLY A 583 12.08 -16.30 -5.31
N LEU A 584 13.39 -16.58 -5.38
CA LEU A 584 14.17 -17.11 -4.25
C LEU A 584 14.16 -16.15 -3.06
N VAL A 585 14.36 -14.84 -3.30
CA VAL A 585 14.27 -13.84 -2.23
C VAL A 585 12.89 -13.76 -1.62
N ALA A 586 11.82 -13.84 -2.40
CA ALA A 586 10.46 -13.89 -1.88
C ALA A 586 10.25 -15.10 -0.95
N GLU A 587 10.74 -16.29 -1.32
CA GLU A 587 10.68 -17.48 -0.48
C GLU A 587 11.49 -17.33 0.82
N TYR A 588 12.69 -16.74 0.74
CA TYR A 588 13.49 -16.44 1.94
C TYR A 588 12.80 -15.44 2.87
N ILE A 589 12.11 -14.44 2.31
CA ILE A 589 11.32 -13.47 3.09
C ILE A 589 10.17 -14.17 3.79
N LEU A 590 9.41 -15.02 3.11
CA LEU A 590 8.33 -15.80 3.71
C LEU A 590 8.83 -16.71 4.82
N LYS A 591 9.94 -17.43 4.59
CA LYS A 591 10.59 -18.26 5.62
C LYS A 591 11.02 -17.44 6.84
N THR A 592 11.51 -16.22 6.62
CA THR A 592 11.90 -15.31 7.71
C THR A 592 10.68 -14.85 8.50
N LEU A 593 9.56 -14.55 7.84
CA LEU A 593 8.29 -14.22 8.50
C LEU A 593 7.79 -15.38 9.35
N THR A 594 7.80 -16.62 8.83
CA THR A 594 7.40 -17.81 9.59
C THR A 594 8.22 -17.95 10.87
N ARG A 595 9.55 -17.85 10.76
CA ARG A 595 10.47 -17.93 11.91
C ARG A 595 10.25 -16.84 12.94
N LEU A 596 9.99 -15.60 12.51
CA LEU A 596 9.70 -14.49 13.41
C LEU A 596 8.36 -14.71 14.16
N MET A 597 7.34 -15.22 13.47
CA MET A 597 6.07 -15.55 14.09
C MET A 597 6.18 -16.72 15.08
N GLU A 598 6.89 -17.78 14.70
CA GLU A 598 7.19 -18.90 15.59
C GLU A 598 7.98 -18.42 16.81
N ARG A 599 8.90 -17.46 16.64
CA ARG A 599 9.62 -16.86 17.77
C ARG A 599 8.68 -16.14 18.72
N ILE A 600 7.75 -15.31 18.22
CA ILE A 600 6.74 -14.65 19.07
C ILE A 600 5.92 -15.69 19.84
N GLN A 601 5.51 -16.77 19.19
CA GLN A 601 4.77 -17.85 19.84
C GLN A 601 5.61 -18.55 20.92
N ALA A 602 6.89 -18.80 20.66
CA ALA A 602 7.80 -19.40 21.64
C ALA A 602 8.00 -18.49 22.86
N GLU A 603 8.16 -17.17 22.67
CA GLU A 603 8.26 -16.22 23.79
C GLU A 603 6.98 -16.22 24.65
N ARG A 604 5.80 -16.26 24.02
CA ARG A 604 4.53 -16.39 24.74
C ARG A 604 4.44 -17.71 25.51
N GLN A 605 4.90 -18.80 24.91
CA GLN A 605 4.87 -20.14 25.53
C GLN A 605 5.87 -20.31 26.67
N ASN A 606 6.95 -19.51 26.71
CA ASN A 606 7.91 -19.51 27.83
C ASN A 606 7.32 -18.94 29.12
N HIS A 607 6.28 -18.10 29.03
CA HIS A 607 5.64 -17.43 30.18
C HIS A 607 4.14 -17.77 30.32
N PRO A 608 3.73 -19.06 30.37
CA PRO A 608 2.32 -19.43 30.30
C PRO A 608 1.57 -19.07 31.59
N VAL A 609 2.22 -19.19 32.74
CA VAL A 609 1.63 -18.89 34.07
C VAL A 609 1.38 -17.39 34.21
N LEU A 610 2.34 -16.56 33.81
CA LEU A 610 2.26 -15.11 33.85
C LEU A 610 1.16 -14.59 32.93
N LEU A 611 1.09 -15.11 31.70
CA LEU A 611 0.02 -14.77 30.75
C LEU A 611 -1.35 -15.25 31.25
N ALA A 612 -1.44 -16.42 31.89
CA ALA A 612 -2.68 -16.92 32.48
C ALA A 612 -3.15 -16.05 33.65
N LYS A 613 -2.21 -15.51 34.46
CA LYS A 613 -2.50 -14.56 35.53
C LYS A 613 -3.00 -13.21 34.96
N LEU A 614 -2.37 -12.71 33.90
CA LEU A 614 -2.75 -11.46 33.23
C LEU A 614 -4.12 -11.54 32.53
N ARG A 615 -4.51 -12.72 32.05
CA ARG A 615 -5.82 -12.95 31.39
C ARG A 615 -7.01 -12.89 32.37
N ARG A 616 -6.79 -12.91 33.68
CA ARG A 616 -7.87 -12.83 34.67
C ARG A 616 -8.42 -11.40 34.77
N GLU A 617 -9.74 -11.23 34.77
CA GLU A 617 -10.40 -9.93 34.68
C GLU A 617 -10.14 -9.03 35.90
N ASP A 618 -9.99 -9.63 37.09
CA ASP A 618 -9.62 -8.99 38.35
C ASP A 618 -8.21 -8.36 38.31
N VAL A 619 -7.28 -9.00 37.61
CA VAL A 619 -5.90 -8.52 37.43
C VAL A 619 -5.79 -7.48 36.32
N LYS A 620 -6.58 -7.61 35.25
CA LYS A 620 -6.51 -6.73 34.06
C LYS A 620 -6.87 -5.27 34.35
N GLN A 621 -7.78 -5.02 35.29
CA GLN A 621 -8.15 -3.65 35.70
C GLN A 621 -7.22 -3.08 36.78
N ASN A 622 -6.50 -3.94 37.51
CA ASN A 622 -5.64 -3.59 38.64
C ASN A 622 -4.26 -4.26 38.52
N GLU A 623 -3.57 -4.05 37.40
CA GLU A 623 -2.23 -4.62 37.15
C GLU A 623 -1.24 -4.22 38.26
N ASP A 624 -1.44 -3.04 38.86
CA ASP A 624 -0.52 -2.52 39.86
C ASP A 624 -0.63 -3.15 41.25
N LEU A 625 -1.80 -3.65 41.61
CA LEU A 625 -2.10 -4.19 42.94
C LEU A 625 -1.80 -5.69 43.03
N TYR A 626 -2.04 -6.43 41.95
CA TYR A 626 -2.01 -7.90 41.93
C TYR A 626 -0.71 -8.51 41.36
N LEU A 627 0.15 -7.69 40.74
CA LEU A 627 1.45 -8.15 40.24
C LEU A 627 2.58 -7.74 41.18
N THR A 628 3.50 -8.68 41.40
CA THR A 628 4.76 -8.41 42.07
C THR A 628 5.68 -7.56 41.18
N ALA A 629 6.63 -6.83 41.78
CA ALA A 629 7.57 -6.00 41.01
C ALA A 629 8.40 -6.81 39.99
N GLN A 630 8.72 -8.07 40.30
CA GLN A 630 9.41 -8.99 39.38
C GLN A 630 8.52 -9.37 38.20
N GLU A 631 7.27 -9.78 38.45
CA GLU A 631 6.30 -10.08 37.39
C GLU A 631 6.05 -8.86 36.49
N LYS A 632 5.96 -7.65 37.04
CA LYS A 632 5.83 -6.41 36.26
C LYS A 632 7.04 -6.19 35.35
N GLN A 633 8.25 -6.42 35.86
CA GLN A 633 9.48 -6.29 35.06
C GLN A 633 9.54 -7.35 33.95
N GLU A 634 9.16 -8.59 34.23
CA GLU A 634 9.08 -9.67 33.24
C GLU A 634 8.06 -9.36 32.14
N ILE A 635 6.88 -8.85 32.49
CA ILE A 635 5.87 -8.41 31.51
C ILE A 635 6.40 -7.26 30.67
N ALA A 636 7.08 -6.28 31.26
CA ALA A 636 7.65 -5.16 30.53
C ALA A 636 8.70 -5.66 29.51
N GLN A 637 9.57 -6.59 29.91
CA GLN A 637 10.55 -7.22 29.02
C GLN A 637 9.87 -8.01 27.89
N LEU A 638 8.82 -8.79 28.22
CA LEU A 638 8.07 -9.56 27.24
C LEU A 638 7.36 -8.64 26.24
N ARG A 639 6.65 -7.60 26.70
CA ARG A 639 5.99 -6.61 25.84
C ARG A 639 7.01 -5.90 24.94
N GLN A 640 8.19 -5.55 25.46
CA GLN A 640 9.25 -4.92 24.67
C GLN A 640 9.82 -5.88 23.61
N ALA A 641 10.01 -7.16 23.94
CA ALA A 641 10.45 -8.18 22.99
C ALA A 641 9.40 -8.41 21.89
N GLU A 642 8.13 -8.55 22.27
CA GLU A 642 7.01 -8.68 21.34
C GLU A 642 6.91 -7.46 20.41
N GLU A 643 7.00 -6.24 20.94
CA GLU A 643 6.96 -5.02 20.15
C GLU A 643 8.09 -4.99 19.11
N ARG A 644 9.33 -5.28 19.51
CA ARG A 644 10.49 -5.35 18.60
C ARG A 644 10.25 -6.37 17.48
N LEU A 645 9.75 -7.56 17.82
CA LEU A 645 9.45 -8.61 16.85
C LEU A 645 8.31 -8.22 15.91
N LEU A 646 7.25 -7.58 16.40
CA LEU A 646 6.14 -7.09 15.59
C LEU A 646 6.59 -6.00 14.61
N ILE A 647 7.47 -5.09 15.04
CA ILE A 647 8.08 -4.08 14.15
C ILE A 647 8.90 -4.77 13.05
N GLN A 648 9.68 -5.80 13.39
CA GLN A 648 10.44 -6.57 12.41
C GLN A 648 9.53 -7.28 11.42
N ILE A 649 8.46 -7.95 11.88
CA ILE A 649 7.45 -8.59 11.02
C ILE A 649 6.84 -7.56 10.08
N ASN A 650 6.45 -6.39 10.57
CA ASN A 650 5.88 -5.32 9.74
C ASN A 650 6.83 -4.86 8.62
N ARG A 651 8.12 -4.71 8.92
CA ARG A 651 9.15 -4.33 7.95
C ARG A 651 9.40 -5.42 6.91
N VAL A 652 9.50 -6.68 7.34
CA VAL A 652 9.73 -7.82 6.45
C VAL A 652 8.49 -8.10 5.59
N HIS A 653 7.30 -7.97 6.15
CA HIS A 653 6.04 -8.08 5.42
C HIS A 653 5.91 -6.97 4.37
N ALA A 654 6.32 -5.73 4.71
CA ALA A 654 6.38 -4.66 3.72
C ALA A 654 7.29 -4.99 2.53
N LEU A 655 8.43 -5.62 2.79
CA LEU A 655 9.34 -6.11 1.74
C LEU A 655 8.71 -7.25 0.92
N SER A 656 7.97 -8.16 1.56
CA SER A 656 7.26 -9.25 0.86
C SER A 656 6.31 -8.70 -0.20
N ARG A 657 5.49 -7.68 0.16
CA ARG A 657 4.54 -7.05 -0.78
C ARG A 657 5.21 -6.57 -2.07
N VAL A 658 6.43 -6.06 -1.98
CA VAL A 658 7.20 -5.59 -3.15
C VAL A 658 7.50 -6.71 -4.13
N PHE A 659 7.83 -7.91 -3.65
CA PHE A 659 8.20 -9.02 -4.53
C PHE A 659 6.99 -9.84 -5.02
N THR A 660 5.95 -9.95 -4.18
CA THR A 660 4.79 -10.83 -4.43
C THR A 660 3.58 -10.12 -5.02
N GLU A 661 3.26 -8.89 -4.58
CA GLU A 661 1.98 -8.23 -4.88
C GLU A 661 2.08 -7.07 -5.87
N TYR A 662 3.27 -6.45 -5.97
CA TYR A 662 3.58 -5.43 -6.98
C TYR A 662 4.17 -6.08 -8.23
#